data_AF-A0A917X2P6-F1
#
_entry.id   AF-A0A917X2P6-F1
#
_cell.length_a   1.000
_cell.length_b   1.000
_cell.length_c   1.000
_cell.angle_alpha   90.00
_cell.angle_beta   90.00
_cell.angle_gamma   90.00
#
_symmetry.space_group_name_H-M   'P 1'
#
loop_
_entity.id
_entity.type
_entity.pdbx_description
1 polymer ?
#
loop_
_entity_poly.entity_id
_entity_poly.type
_entity_poly.pdbx_seq_one_letter_code
_entity_poly.pdbx_strand_id
1 'polypeptide(L)'
;MCALPATLGRDSAAAAVVLDDRDVSRRHARLELLDNQLVLTDLGSTNGTYVNDERVSRRVLAPGDRVRVGRYELAWLFLDPDATAFIDPGELTALRPVVPPGVAARRVVQAAEAHNRRVGHELDGFLSLAHGFLPVEPPLLAFPESHRAWDEMSDRLPELFRRLSLRRAFDAMPVLDARPEALPDRYLLRASTLLGVFAHAYQYMAIDPPAELPESLLRPWRTVSRRLGKQVPSVSYIDLFFYNWRLRDPAGPRALDNLDLLVPTWNNAAERVFYLVTTEFAMGLTPVLGAMLDAQEAAVADDPAAVERALLVILDRLQYVTQTVYPQIDPNPRGRYPLDQVLWAKTVGTAGVPIFDGAPSPSGTAQPQVHALDAFLERRDYGSLVGQQSVYLAGFFPRHWQELVAALREVSVRQYVEDTRNSTLRGVYNAVLDAYVGDRGWMGLHRIKAYGFLEVAFKVGRQVTTGARFTGLFKDRTWDKVDGELAVVRDERRPPVGPPVVFGTARRGRVVTGASGAWTCHLELDVTGQGVHHLPGDRVGVLAENDDELVRRTVAALQATGDELVRLTPAWVAAVACRAGYGDVDVLPLRTLLRFARLRPIGRDVAKRLVQLTAVGAWQRVVDARMEDQWELWDVLNLLYSGGYDVTRLWKADPGEDDAFCAVIPPEPFRLYSIASAPPPGAPATTLRLVVAGLDYTSARTPWSYPRERRGTASHFLRRVSAEGRHRLSLRIVPTPRFRLPADPARPVVMFAAGSGIAPFLAFVAARTGPGENRLYLGIRTPEEFVEHAALDTAAAAGRLRLSVAFSRADAAIGFDGRRHVVEAGQRRRVDDVIRAEADALWDLVRPVEDGGRGAHVYVCGTARFAVSVLQALAGVVPGDGREFLRRLSAEGRLGEDVFTTYLGHAQQGPRFEVSDLARHNTADAGYWMAVGGAVFDVSEFLHLHVGGPHIIRNHVGLDATAAYRKVLHHAHAEIDAQLAMYQIGHLRRLRFGARWGVVLTEDGLHSMPLEELFRTWVRFVYLLVGMENALTADYGFTAAVTTAGEDPRELTPFKAQYVLEAHRRFLVSYLDGLVHDDLRTLWQLTVGFCDPHLDVRAYDADVAAMAARPDVALVRQSVPAVKELLLSGDDLRRVTALCRVYAHVDILLLRELKSAVLQGIRAFETHEADVVEQAGATLLSAVRGALAAVSAYHQRLAEQTRGQGVAAGSAVEESIPADRGLPGHGGPLVLPG
;
A
#
# COMPACT_ATOMS: atom_id res chain seq x y z
N MET A 1 -2.75 24.93 42.81
CA MET A 1 -2.34 25.69 41.62
C MET A 1 -1.52 26.89 42.06
N CYS A 2 -0.37 27.14 41.45
CA CYS A 2 0.48 28.31 41.72
C CYS A 2 0.69 29.09 40.43
N ALA A 3 0.66 30.43 40.48
CA ALA A 3 0.97 31.30 39.35
C ALA A 3 2.50 31.37 39.10
N LEU A 4 2.90 31.59 37.85
CA LEU A 4 4.30 31.85 37.49
C LEU A 4 4.60 33.36 37.57
N PRO A 5 5.81 33.79 37.98
CA PRO A 5 6.95 32.94 38.33
C PRO A 5 6.79 32.23 39.68
N ALA A 6 7.14 30.94 39.74
CA ALA A 6 7.04 30.12 40.94
C ALA A 6 8.44 29.74 41.45
N THR A 7 8.69 29.90 42.76
CA THR A 7 9.97 29.52 43.38
C THR A 7 9.84 28.15 44.05
N LEU A 8 10.81 27.26 43.82
CA LEU A 8 10.98 25.99 44.52
C LEU A 8 11.99 26.15 45.65
N GLY A 9 11.73 25.57 46.81
CA GLY A 9 12.65 25.64 47.95
C GLY A 9 12.07 24.99 49.20
N ARG A 10 12.88 24.83 50.25
CA ARG A 10 12.43 24.19 51.49
C ARG A 10 11.72 25.10 52.49
N ASP A 11 11.74 26.41 52.27
CA ASP A 11 11.17 27.39 53.19
C ASP A 11 9.78 27.82 52.71
N SER A 12 8.74 27.44 53.45
CA SER A 12 7.35 27.74 53.10
C SER A 12 7.02 29.24 53.10
N ALA A 13 7.84 30.09 53.73
CA ALA A 13 7.67 31.54 53.67
C ALA A 13 8.31 32.17 52.41
N ALA A 14 9.19 31.45 51.71
CA ALA A 14 10.01 31.97 50.61
C ALA A 14 9.87 31.21 49.27
N ALA A 15 9.24 30.03 49.29
CA ALA A 15 9.01 29.19 48.12
C ALA A 15 7.52 28.90 47.91
N ALA A 16 7.10 28.92 46.65
CA ALA A 16 5.73 28.62 46.23
C ALA A 16 5.47 27.11 46.10
N VAL A 17 6.52 26.33 45.80
CA VAL A 17 6.52 24.88 45.86
C VAL A 17 7.51 24.47 46.95
N VAL A 18 6.96 23.96 48.06
CA VAL A 18 7.74 23.60 49.24
C VAL A 18 8.26 22.17 49.11
N LEU A 19 9.58 22.03 49.04
CA LEU A 19 10.28 20.76 49.02
C LEU A 19 10.99 20.57 50.35
N ASP A 20 10.33 19.92 51.32
CA ASP A 20 10.86 19.74 52.68
C ASP A 20 11.98 18.70 52.70
N ASP A 21 13.19 19.17 52.43
CA ASP A 21 14.42 18.40 52.45
C ASP A 21 15.62 19.30 52.79
N ARG A 22 16.56 18.77 53.58
CA ARG A 22 17.72 19.54 54.08
C ARG A 22 18.72 19.88 52.98
N ASP A 23 18.75 19.11 51.90
CA ASP A 23 19.61 19.30 50.74
C ASP A 23 19.02 20.31 49.73
N VAL A 24 17.83 20.84 50.01
CA VAL A 24 17.18 21.88 49.21
C VAL A 24 17.39 23.26 49.86
N SER A 25 17.92 24.24 49.13
CA SER A 25 18.03 25.62 49.62
C SER A 25 16.67 26.25 49.96
N ARG A 26 16.64 27.25 50.85
CA ARG A 26 15.41 27.99 51.23
C ARG A 26 14.68 28.56 50.00
N ARG A 27 15.46 29.10 49.05
CA ARG A 27 15.05 29.41 47.67
C ARG A 27 16.04 28.69 46.76
N HIS A 28 15.60 27.61 46.11
CA HIS A 28 16.47 26.70 45.37
C HIS A 28 16.48 27.01 43.89
N ALA A 29 15.31 27.00 43.25
CA ALA A 29 15.16 27.26 41.83
C ALA A 29 13.89 28.07 41.56
N ARG A 30 13.79 28.67 40.38
CA ARG A 30 12.66 29.47 39.93
C ARG A 30 12.20 29.00 38.57
N LEU A 31 10.89 28.83 38.41
CA LEU A 31 10.20 28.59 37.16
C LEU A 31 9.57 29.89 36.68
N GLU A 32 9.82 30.26 35.43
CA GLU A 32 9.28 31.47 34.81
C GLU A 32 8.84 31.18 33.38
N LEU A 33 7.82 31.88 32.90
CA LEU A 33 7.43 31.83 31.50
C LEU A 33 8.11 32.99 30.76
N LEU A 34 8.98 32.69 29.79
CA LEU A 34 9.66 33.67 28.95
C LEU A 34 9.44 33.27 27.49
N ASP A 35 8.92 34.19 26.66
CA ASP A 35 8.61 33.94 25.24
C ASP A 35 7.79 32.65 25.00
N ASN A 36 6.76 32.42 25.81
CA ASN A 36 5.93 31.20 25.83
C ASN A 36 6.68 29.89 26.12
N GLN A 37 7.90 29.95 26.64
CA GLN A 37 8.68 28.79 27.07
C GLN A 37 8.85 28.79 28.59
N LEU A 38 8.72 27.61 29.22
CA LEU A 38 8.96 27.47 30.65
C LEU A 38 10.45 27.34 30.90
N VAL A 39 11.00 28.28 31.66
CA VAL A 39 12.43 28.35 31.98
C VAL A 39 12.64 28.08 33.46
N LEU A 40 13.46 27.07 33.76
CA LEU A 40 13.96 26.76 35.08
C LEU A 40 15.30 27.46 35.30
N THR A 41 15.45 28.18 36.40
CA THR A 41 16.69 28.86 36.80
C THR A 41 17.06 28.47 38.22
N ASP A 42 18.26 27.96 38.44
CA ASP A 42 18.81 27.72 39.77
C ASP A 42 19.17 29.06 40.43
N LEU A 43 18.78 29.28 41.68
CA LEU A 43 18.96 30.54 42.41
C LEU A 43 20.27 30.57 43.24
N GLY A 44 21.30 29.85 42.80
CA GLY A 44 22.54 29.67 43.56
C GLY A 44 22.36 28.67 44.70
N SER A 45 21.68 27.56 44.42
CA SER A 45 21.42 26.53 45.41
C SER A 45 22.71 25.81 45.83
N THR A 46 22.74 25.31 47.07
CA THR A 46 23.95 24.68 47.62
C THR A 46 24.31 23.38 46.90
N ASN A 47 23.30 22.57 46.57
CA ASN A 47 23.48 21.25 45.96
C ASN A 47 23.19 21.21 44.45
N GLY A 48 22.74 22.32 43.87
CA GLY A 48 22.43 22.44 42.44
C GLY A 48 21.08 21.83 42.04
N THR A 49 20.57 22.34 40.92
CA THR A 49 19.40 21.83 40.21
C THR A 49 19.85 20.97 39.03
N TYR A 50 19.17 19.83 38.79
CA TYR A 50 19.48 18.92 37.70
C TYR A 50 18.27 18.75 36.78
N VAL A 51 18.49 18.65 35.47
CA VAL A 51 17.46 18.32 34.47
C VAL A 51 17.96 17.14 33.65
N ASN A 52 17.24 16.02 33.65
CA ASN A 52 17.64 14.75 33.01
C ASN A 52 19.08 14.35 33.40
N ASP A 53 19.36 14.41 34.71
CA ASP A 53 20.66 14.16 35.36
C ASP A 53 21.83 15.08 35.00
N GLU A 54 21.59 16.11 34.18
CA GLU A 54 22.57 17.16 33.90
C GLU A 54 22.39 18.34 34.88
N ARG A 55 23.46 18.81 35.54
CA ARG A 55 23.39 19.97 36.44
C ARG A 55 23.22 21.26 35.63
N VAL A 56 22.20 22.05 35.93
CA VAL A 56 21.87 23.27 35.17
C VAL A 56 21.84 24.51 36.06
N SER A 57 22.28 25.65 35.52
CA SER A 57 22.05 26.97 36.11
C SER A 57 20.79 27.64 35.53
N ARG A 58 20.49 27.38 34.26
CA ARG A 58 19.28 27.82 33.56
C ARG A 58 18.96 26.87 32.39
N ARG A 59 17.70 26.48 32.22
CA ARG A 59 17.26 25.53 31.17
C ARG A 59 15.82 25.82 30.74
N VAL A 60 15.55 25.77 29.44
CA VAL A 60 14.18 25.70 28.92
C VAL A 60 13.71 24.26 29.09
N LEU A 61 12.57 24.06 29.77
CA LEU A 61 12.01 22.73 30.01
C LEU A 61 11.09 22.31 28.86
N ALA A 62 11.31 21.12 28.32
CA ALA A 62 10.41 20.46 27.39
C ALA A 62 9.46 19.51 28.15
N PRO A 63 8.22 19.29 27.68
CA PRO A 63 7.32 18.30 28.28
C PRO A 63 8.00 16.92 28.37
N GLY A 64 7.96 16.31 29.55
CA GLY A 64 8.62 15.06 29.89
C GLY A 64 9.95 15.21 30.64
N ASP A 65 10.55 16.42 30.69
CA ASP A 65 11.81 16.65 31.39
C ASP A 65 11.69 16.36 32.90
N ARG A 66 12.70 15.70 33.45
CA ARG A 66 12.81 15.35 34.87
C ARG A 66 13.75 16.32 35.58
N VAL A 67 13.21 17.12 36.48
CA VAL A 67 13.93 18.10 37.30
C VAL A 67 14.21 17.50 38.66
N ARG A 68 15.48 17.32 39.02
CA ARG A 68 15.90 16.81 40.33
C ARG A 68 16.48 17.92 41.21
N VAL A 69 15.94 18.04 42.41
CA VAL A 69 16.26 19.04 43.44
C VAL A 69 16.33 18.35 44.81
N GLY A 70 17.54 18.21 45.37
CA GLY A 70 17.75 17.35 46.55
C GLY A 70 17.33 15.90 46.27
N ARG A 71 16.53 15.31 47.17
CA ARG A 71 15.92 13.97 46.97
C ARG A 71 14.69 13.95 46.06
N TYR A 72 14.15 15.11 45.70
CA TYR A 72 12.91 15.20 44.92
C TYR A 72 13.20 15.17 43.43
N GLU A 73 12.40 14.41 42.70
CA GLU A 73 12.39 14.38 41.24
C GLU A 73 11.00 14.81 40.76
N LEU A 74 10.95 15.84 39.92
CA LEU A 74 9.74 16.49 39.44
C LEU A 74 9.68 16.33 37.93
N ALA A 75 8.59 15.77 37.40
CA ALA A 75 8.39 15.72 35.96
C ALA A 75 7.64 16.97 35.49
N TRP A 76 8.13 17.63 34.44
CA TRP A 76 7.37 18.66 33.76
C TRP A 76 6.43 18.02 32.74
N LEU A 77 5.12 18.19 32.91
CA LEU A 77 4.11 17.66 32.00
C LEU A 77 3.23 18.81 31.52
N PHE A 78 2.90 18.84 30.24
CA PHE A 78 1.88 19.73 29.71
C PHE A 78 0.52 19.06 29.84
N LEU A 79 -0.36 19.64 30.65
CA LEU A 79 -1.74 19.19 30.79
C LEU A 79 -2.63 20.18 30.04
N ASP A 80 -3.33 19.69 29.02
CA ASP A 80 -4.37 20.46 28.33
C ASP A 80 -5.49 20.81 29.34
N PRO A 81 -5.87 22.08 29.50
CA PRO A 81 -6.95 22.48 30.41
C PRO A 81 -8.28 21.75 30.14
N ASP A 82 -8.56 21.34 28.91
CA ASP A 82 -9.78 20.59 28.56
C ASP A 82 -9.71 19.11 28.99
N ALA A 83 -8.55 18.63 29.42
CA ALA A 83 -8.35 17.28 30.00
C ALA A 83 -8.49 17.23 31.54
N THR A 84 -8.76 18.36 32.21
CA THR A 84 -8.65 18.47 33.68
C THR A 84 -9.81 17.89 34.49
N ALA A 85 -10.82 17.28 33.86
CA ALA A 85 -11.92 16.63 34.58
C ALA A 85 -11.57 15.24 35.17
N PHE A 86 -10.40 14.67 34.89
CA PHE A 86 -10.14 13.22 35.10
C PHE A 86 -8.93 12.84 35.96
N ILE A 87 -8.39 13.76 36.78
CA ILE A 87 -7.33 13.37 37.73
C ILE A 87 -7.79 13.72 39.15
N ASP A 88 -8.20 12.70 39.90
CA ASP A 88 -8.27 12.79 41.37
C ASP A 88 -6.81 12.81 41.89
N PRO A 89 -6.36 13.89 42.54
CA PRO A 89 -5.01 13.98 43.08
C PRO A 89 -4.72 12.95 44.18
N GLY A 90 -5.72 12.23 44.67
CA GLY A 90 -5.60 11.18 45.69
C GLY A 90 -4.98 9.86 45.23
N GLU A 91 -4.83 9.60 43.92
CA GLU A 91 -4.31 8.31 43.41
C GLU A 91 -2.80 8.29 43.06
N LEU A 92 -2.08 9.41 43.20
CA LEU A 92 -0.63 9.44 42.98
C LEU A 92 0.15 8.98 44.22
N THR A 93 -0.06 7.74 44.64
CA THR A 93 0.90 7.00 45.47
C THR A 93 0.79 5.49 45.22
N ALA A 94 1.23 5.02 44.05
CA ALA A 94 1.49 3.61 43.83
C ALA A 94 3.01 3.34 43.87
N LEU A 95 3.52 2.97 45.04
CA LEU A 95 4.78 2.25 45.12
C LEU A 95 4.58 0.90 44.41
N ARG A 96 5.15 0.76 43.21
CA ARG A 96 5.20 -0.52 42.49
C ARG A 96 5.92 -1.56 43.36
N PRO A 97 5.34 -2.74 43.63
CA PRO A 97 6.08 -3.80 44.29
C PRO A 97 7.16 -4.32 43.33
N VAL A 98 8.40 -4.38 43.83
CA VAL A 98 9.52 -5.04 43.16
C VAL A 98 9.27 -6.55 43.25
N VAL A 99 8.88 -7.16 42.13
CA VAL A 99 8.79 -8.62 41.98
C VAL A 99 10.16 -9.12 41.48
N PRO A 100 10.76 -10.17 42.08
CA PRO A 100 12.05 -10.68 41.65
C PRO A 100 12.00 -11.35 40.25
N PRO A 101 13.14 -11.46 39.53
CA PRO A 101 13.17 -11.81 38.11
C PRO A 101 12.77 -13.27 37.86
N GLY A 102 11.83 -13.45 36.93
CA GLY A 102 11.35 -14.73 36.43
C GLY A 102 9.92 -14.63 35.92
N VAL A 103 9.74 -14.20 34.66
CA VAL A 103 8.50 -14.39 33.87
C VAL A 103 7.26 -13.56 34.27
N ALA A 104 7.32 -12.23 34.19
CA ALA A 104 6.15 -11.41 34.49
C ALA A 104 4.98 -11.62 33.49
N ALA A 105 5.25 -11.67 32.18
CA ALA A 105 4.20 -11.73 31.17
C ALA A 105 3.38 -13.04 31.20
N ARG A 106 4.00 -14.21 31.39
CA ARG A 106 3.24 -15.48 31.52
C ARG A 106 2.39 -15.49 32.78
N ARG A 107 2.92 -14.96 33.89
CA ARG A 107 2.15 -14.83 35.15
C ARG A 107 0.93 -13.94 34.96
N VAL A 108 1.04 -12.85 34.19
CA VAL A 108 -0.11 -12.00 33.83
C VAL A 108 -1.17 -12.80 33.06
N VAL A 109 -0.77 -13.56 32.03
CA VAL A 109 -1.72 -14.40 31.26
C VAL A 109 -2.39 -15.44 32.16
N GLN A 110 -1.64 -16.14 33.00
CA GLN A 110 -2.17 -17.16 33.91
C GLN A 110 -3.10 -16.55 34.98
N ALA A 111 -2.76 -15.35 35.49
CA ALA A 111 -3.58 -14.63 36.45
C ALA A 111 -4.89 -14.14 35.82
N ALA A 112 -4.85 -13.63 34.59
CA ALA A 112 -6.02 -13.24 33.82
C ALA A 112 -6.94 -14.46 33.55
N GLU A 113 -6.37 -15.57 33.10
CA GLU A 113 -7.13 -16.80 32.84
C GLU A 113 -7.76 -17.38 34.13
N ALA A 114 -7.06 -17.32 35.26
CA ALA A 114 -7.62 -17.70 36.56
C ALA A 114 -8.72 -16.72 37.03
N HIS A 115 -8.55 -15.42 36.79
CA HIS A 115 -9.53 -14.39 37.10
C HIS A 115 -10.82 -14.61 36.30
N ASN A 116 -10.72 -14.69 34.97
CA ASN A 116 -11.87 -14.87 34.06
C ASN A 116 -12.67 -16.13 34.41
N ARG A 117 -12.00 -17.25 34.70
CA ARG A 117 -12.68 -18.48 35.17
C ARG A 117 -13.42 -18.31 36.49
N ARG A 118 -12.87 -17.55 37.43
CA ARG A 118 -13.49 -17.33 38.75
C ARG A 118 -14.73 -16.44 38.66
N VAL A 119 -14.71 -15.41 37.80
CA VAL A 119 -15.84 -14.48 37.65
C VAL A 119 -16.89 -14.97 36.63
N GLY A 120 -16.55 -15.96 35.80
CA GLY A 120 -17.48 -16.59 34.84
C GLY A 120 -17.76 -15.76 33.59
N HIS A 121 -16.93 -14.76 33.32
CA HIS A 121 -16.98 -13.90 32.12
C HIS A 121 -15.60 -13.32 31.81
N GLU A 122 -15.42 -12.69 30.65
CA GLU A 122 -14.12 -12.17 30.20
C GLU A 122 -14.14 -10.64 29.97
N LEU A 123 -14.97 -9.90 30.74
CA LEU A 123 -15.15 -8.45 30.58
C LEU A 123 -13.88 -7.62 30.85
N ASP A 124 -12.98 -8.10 31.70
CA ASP A 124 -11.66 -7.45 31.95
C ASP A 124 -10.62 -7.75 30.84
N GLY A 125 -11.03 -8.45 29.78
CA GLY A 125 -10.25 -8.75 28.58
C GLY A 125 -10.07 -10.25 28.35
N PHE A 126 -10.31 -10.70 27.11
CA PHE A 126 -10.02 -12.08 26.71
C PHE A 126 -8.52 -12.32 26.74
N LEU A 127 -8.03 -13.19 27.62
CA LEU A 127 -6.61 -13.52 27.66
C LEU A 127 -6.37 -14.95 28.14
N SER A 128 -5.86 -15.80 27.25
CA SER A 128 -5.43 -17.17 27.58
C SER A 128 -4.34 -17.66 26.64
N LEU A 129 -3.60 -18.70 27.04
CA LEU A 129 -2.59 -19.31 26.14
C LEU A 129 -3.23 -20.00 24.92
N ALA A 130 -4.42 -20.58 25.10
CA ALA A 130 -5.10 -21.33 24.05
C ALA A 130 -5.83 -20.44 23.03
N HIS A 131 -6.27 -19.24 23.42
CA HIS A 131 -7.09 -18.35 22.59
C HIS A 131 -6.49 -16.95 22.37
N GLY A 132 -5.36 -16.63 23.02
CA GLY A 132 -4.72 -15.33 22.86
C GLY A 132 -5.62 -14.20 23.35
N PHE A 133 -5.88 -13.23 22.47
CA PHE A 133 -6.75 -12.07 22.72
C PHE A 133 -8.20 -12.29 22.28
N LEU A 134 -8.62 -13.55 22.09
CA LEU A 134 -9.98 -13.92 21.66
C LEU A 134 -10.71 -14.67 22.78
N PRO A 135 -12.05 -14.58 22.80
CA PRO A 135 -12.84 -15.22 23.85
C PRO A 135 -12.66 -16.74 23.83
N VAL A 136 -12.64 -17.33 25.03
CA VAL A 136 -12.54 -18.78 25.22
C VAL A 136 -13.85 -19.46 24.80
N GLU A 137 -14.98 -18.87 25.20
CA GLU A 137 -16.31 -19.30 24.75
C GLU A 137 -16.72 -18.56 23.47
N PRO A 138 -17.34 -19.23 22.49
CA PRO A 138 -17.90 -18.54 21.32
C PRO A 138 -18.93 -17.47 21.72
N PRO A 139 -19.06 -16.38 20.94
CA PRO A 139 -20.05 -15.35 21.20
C PRO A 139 -21.47 -15.91 21.35
N LEU A 140 -22.20 -15.40 22.35
CA LEU A 140 -23.59 -15.81 22.61
C LEU A 140 -24.48 -15.50 21.41
N LEU A 141 -25.35 -16.44 21.02
CA LEU A 141 -26.16 -16.37 19.80
C LEU A 141 -27.50 -15.65 19.96
N ALA A 142 -28.05 -15.57 21.17
CA ALA A 142 -29.35 -14.95 21.45
C ALA A 142 -29.39 -14.37 22.86
N PHE A 143 -30.26 -13.39 23.06
CA PHE A 143 -30.62 -12.86 24.38
C PHE A 143 -31.69 -13.69 25.08
N PRO A 144 -31.90 -13.49 26.40
CA PRO A 144 -33.11 -13.97 27.06
C PRO A 144 -34.36 -13.30 26.46
N GLU A 145 -35.53 -13.91 26.68
CA GLU A 145 -36.81 -13.43 26.13
C GLU A 145 -37.08 -11.94 26.44
N SER A 146 -36.66 -11.46 27.62
CA SER A 146 -36.80 -10.05 28.03
C SER A 146 -36.11 -9.05 27.11
N HIS A 147 -35.11 -9.48 26.33
CA HIS A 147 -34.30 -8.65 25.44
C HIS A 147 -34.33 -9.11 23.98
N ARG A 148 -35.19 -10.07 23.65
CA ARG A 148 -35.30 -10.69 22.32
C ARG A 148 -35.58 -9.67 21.19
N ALA A 149 -36.22 -8.55 21.51
CA ALA A 149 -36.46 -7.46 20.55
C ALA A 149 -35.17 -6.93 19.89
N TRP A 150 -34.02 -6.98 20.56
CA TRP A 150 -32.73 -6.64 19.94
C TRP A 150 -32.31 -7.67 18.88
N ASP A 151 -32.52 -8.96 19.12
CA ASP A 151 -32.21 -10.00 18.13
C ASP A 151 -33.12 -9.86 16.90
N GLU A 152 -34.42 -9.64 17.11
CA GLU A 152 -35.39 -9.43 16.03
C GLU A 152 -35.09 -8.17 15.20
N MET A 153 -34.59 -7.11 15.83
CA MET A 153 -34.17 -5.90 15.11
C MET A 153 -32.92 -6.17 14.25
N SER A 154 -31.95 -6.92 14.78
CA SER A 154 -30.74 -7.32 14.05
C SER A 154 -31.08 -8.07 12.76
N ASP A 155 -32.00 -9.04 12.83
CA ASP A 155 -32.42 -9.84 11.67
C ASP A 155 -33.07 -9.01 10.55
N ARG A 156 -33.66 -7.86 10.91
CA ARG A 156 -34.35 -6.96 9.98
C ARG A 156 -33.44 -5.87 9.39
N LEU A 157 -32.25 -5.63 9.94
CA LEU A 157 -31.36 -4.54 9.52
C LEU A 157 -31.14 -4.48 7.99
N PRO A 158 -30.77 -5.58 7.30
CA PRO A 158 -30.54 -5.52 5.84
C PRO A 158 -31.76 -5.06 5.06
N GLU A 159 -32.95 -5.53 5.44
CA GLU A 159 -34.21 -5.18 4.79
C GLU A 159 -34.59 -3.71 5.05
N LEU A 160 -34.38 -3.23 6.28
CA LEU A 160 -34.65 -1.86 6.67
C LEU A 160 -33.73 -0.86 5.96
N PHE A 161 -32.44 -1.18 5.78
CA PHE A 161 -31.51 -0.41 4.97
C PHE A 161 -31.98 -0.31 3.52
N ARG A 162 -32.30 -1.44 2.91
CA ARG A 162 -32.75 -1.51 1.50
C ARG A 162 -33.92 -0.57 1.23
N ARG A 163 -34.85 -0.43 2.18
CA ARG A 163 -36.05 0.42 2.09
C ARG A 163 -35.88 1.83 2.65
N LEU A 164 -34.72 2.19 3.22
CA LEU A 164 -34.51 3.43 3.98
C LEU A 164 -35.53 3.64 5.12
N SER A 165 -35.92 2.57 5.81
CA SER A 165 -36.95 2.59 6.88
C SER A 165 -36.39 2.33 8.28
N LEU A 166 -35.07 2.23 8.42
CA LEU A 166 -34.39 1.85 9.65
C LEU A 166 -34.60 2.84 10.80
N ARG A 167 -34.56 4.16 10.56
CA ARG A 167 -34.80 5.16 11.64
C ARG A 167 -36.17 5.00 12.28
N ARG A 168 -37.23 4.94 11.45
CA ARG A 168 -38.62 4.72 11.91
C ARG A 168 -38.76 3.44 12.74
N ALA A 169 -38.04 2.37 12.38
CA ALA A 169 -38.07 1.12 13.12
C ALA A 169 -37.42 1.24 14.51
N PHE A 170 -36.32 1.97 14.63
CA PHE A 170 -35.64 2.22 15.91
C PHE A 170 -36.40 3.20 16.82
N ASP A 171 -37.02 4.23 16.24
CA ASP A 171 -37.84 5.19 16.98
C ASP A 171 -39.06 4.51 17.62
N ALA A 172 -39.59 3.46 16.98
CA ALA A 172 -40.70 2.65 17.49
C ALA A 172 -40.26 1.51 18.44
N MET A 173 -38.95 1.27 18.59
CA MET A 173 -38.43 0.18 19.42
C MET A 173 -38.58 0.53 20.91
N PRO A 174 -39.07 -0.39 21.77
CA PRO A 174 -39.16 -0.13 23.20
C PRO A 174 -37.76 0.06 23.83
N VAL A 175 -37.69 0.91 24.85
CA VAL A 175 -36.48 1.06 25.66
C VAL A 175 -36.32 -0.16 26.56
N LEU A 176 -35.29 -0.99 26.31
CA LEU A 176 -34.99 -2.16 27.12
C LEU A 176 -34.04 -1.82 28.27
N ASP A 177 -34.27 -2.41 29.45
CA ASP A 177 -33.49 -2.12 30.65
C ASP A 177 -32.18 -2.92 30.71
N ALA A 178 -31.06 -2.23 30.63
CA ALA A 178 -29.73 -2.85 30.66
C ALA A 178 -29.02 -2.75 32.03
N ARG A 179 -29.76 -2.52 33.13
CA ARG A 179 -29.18 -2.55 34.49
C ARG A 179 -28.87 -3.98 34.94
N PRO A 180 -27.98 -4.17 35.94
CA PRO A 180 -27.58 -5.51 36.40
C PRO A 180 -28.75 -6.43 36.78
N GLU A 181 -29.86 -5.89 37.28
CA GLU A 181 -31.04 -6.65 37.68
C GLU A 181 -31.83 -7.22 36.49
N ALA A 182 -31.73 -6.59 35.31
CA ALA A 182 -32.51 -6.92 34.12
C ALA A 182 -31.69 -7.68 33.06
N LEU A 183 -30.38 -7.40 32.95
CA LEU A 183 -29.49 -8.02 31.97
C LEU A 183 -28.21 -8.55 32.66
N PRO A 184 -28.01 -9.88 32.78
CA PRO A 184 -26.80 -10.45 33.39
C PRO A 184 -25.50 -10.10 32.65
N ASP A 185 -24.38 -10.01 33.37
CA ASP A 185 -23.07 -9.57 32.83
C ASP A 185 -22.57 -10.41 31.64
N ARG A 186 -22.87 -11.71 31.61
CA ARG A 186 -22.53 -12.60 30.48
C ARG A 186 -23.06 -12.12 29.12
N TYR A 187 -24.11 -11.29 29.10
CA TYR A 187 -24.72 -10.75 27.88
C TYR A 187 -24.16 -9.39 27.45
N LEU A 188 -23.28 -8.76 28.25
CA LEU A 188 -22.84 -7.38 28.01
C LEU A 188 -22.05 -7.21 26.71
N LEU A 189 -21.19 -8.15 26.35
CA LEU A 189 -20.43 -8.09 25.09
C LEU A 189 -21.37 -8.18 23.88
N ARG A 190 -22.38 -9.07 23.92
CA ARG A 190 -23.40 -9.16 22.87
C ARG A 190 -24.21 -7.86 22.79
N ALA A 191 -24.62 -7.31 23.93
CA ALA A 191 -25.38 -6.06 24.00
C ALA A 191 -24.58 -4.88 23.48
N SER A 192 -23.29 -4.80 23.80
CA SER A 192 -22.38 -3.77 23.31
C SER A 192 -22.21 -3.83 21.79
N THR A 193 -22.01 -5.03 21.23
CA THR A 193 -21.95 -5.23 19.78
C THR A 193 -23.24 -4.78 19.09
N LEU A 194 -24.40 -5.27 19.54
CA LEU A 194 -25.69 -4.95 18.91
C LEU A 194 -26.04 -3.47 19.00
N LEU A 195 -25.98 -2.89 20.19
CA LEU A 195 -26.33 -1.48 20.41
C LEU A 195 -25.37 -0.54 19.68
N GLY A 196 -24.07 -0.88 19.64
CA GLY A 196 -23.09 -0.12 18.88
C GLY A 196 -23.35 -0.17 17.37
N VAL A 197 -23.60 -1.36 16.81
CA VAL A 197 -23.97 -1.52 15.40
C VAL A 197 -25.28 -0.77 15.09
N PHE A 198 -26.28 -0.85 15.97
CA PHE A 198 -27.56 -0.15 15.81
C PHE A 198 -27.40 1.37 15.80
N ALA A 199 -26.63 1.92 16.74
CA ALA A 199 -26.37 3.36 16.81
C ALA A 199 -25.64 3.85 15.54
N HIS A 200 -24.62 3.14 15.09
CA HIS A 200 -23.89 3.48 13.86
C HIS A 200 -24.76 3.30 12.60
N ALA A 201 -25.61 2.26 12.55
CA ALA A 201 -26.56 2.07 11.48
C ALA A 201 -27.60 3.19 11.43
N TYR A 202 -28.11 3.65 12.57
CA TYR A 202 -29.03 4.78 12.67
C TYR A 202 -28.39 6.09 12.21
N GLN A 203 -27.16 6.34 12.66
CA GLN A 203 -26.36 7.52 12.29
C GLN A 203 -26.10 7.59 10.78
N TYR A 204 -25.64 6.48 10.19
CA TYR A 204 -25.12 6.44 8.82
C TYR A 204 -26.09 5.89 7.79
N MET A 205 -27.36 5.66 8.15
CA MET A 205 -28.39 5.16 7.22
C MET A 205 -28.59 6.07 6.00
N ALA A 206 -28.74 7.37 6.26
CA ALA A 206 -29.06 8.38 5.27
C ALA A 206 -27.95 9.43 5.21
N ILE A 207 -27.87 10.14 4.08
CA ILE A 207 -26.87 11.20 3.82
C ILE A 207 -26.85 12.23 4.95
N ASP A 208 -28.02 12.68 5.40
CA ASP A 208 -28.10 13.62 6.51
C ASP A 208 -28.08 12.86 7.84
N PRO A 209 -27.07 13.07 8.69
CA PRO A 209 -27.05 12.49 10.01
C PRO A 209 -28.22 13.04 10.85
N PRO A 210 -28.77 12.24 11.78
CA PRO A 210 -29.79 12.72 12.70
C PRO A 210 -29.18 13.71 13.72
N ALA A 211 -30.01 14.57 14.29
CA ALA A 211 -29.60 15.49 15.36
C ALA A 211 -29.38 14.80 16.71
N GLU A 212 -30.02 13.65 16.93
CA GLU A 212 -29.91 12.84 18.15
C GLU A 212 -30.18 11.35 17.87
N LEU A 213 -29.74 10.50 18.79
CA LEU A 213 -30.12 9.07 18.80
C LEU A 213 -31.39 8.88 19.64
N PRO A 214 -32.28 7.95 19.25
CA PRO A 214 -33.47 7.66 20.05
C PRO A 214 -33.09 7.06 21.40
N GLU A 215 -33.90 7.34 22.44
CA GLU A 215 -33.71 6.81 23.80
C GLU A 215 -33.69 5.27 23.85
N SER A 216 -34.36 4.61 22.89
CA SER A 216 -34.34 3.16 22.71
C SER A 216 -32.96 2.58 22.42
N LEU A 217 -32.03 3.41 21.89
CA LEU A 217 -30.63 3.07 21.65
C LEU A 217 -29.71 3.69 22.69
N LEU A 218 -29.83 5.00 22.92
CA LEU A 218 -28.85 5.75 23.70
C LEU A 218 -28.82 5.32 25.17
N ARG A 219 -29.97 5.13 25.81
CA ARG A 219 -30.07 4.79 27.23
C ARG A 219 -29.51 3.40 27.57
N PRO A 220 -29.92 2.30 26.90
CA PRO A 220 -29.32 1.00 27.16
C PRO A 220 -27.84 0.98 26.78
N TRP A 221 -27.44 1.64 25.69
CA TRP A 221 -26.03 1.63 25.27
C TRP A 221 -25.12 2.37 26.26
N ARG A 222 -25.55 3.50 26.81
CA ARG A 222 -24.85 4.18 27.92
C ARG A 222 -24.71 3.27 29.14
N THR A 223 -25.76 2.54 29.49
CA THR A 223 -25.75 1.64 30.65
C THR A 223 -24.79 0.47 30.44
N VAL A 224 -24.85 -0.20 29.28
CA VAL A 224 -23.93 -1.28 28.89
C VAL A 224 -22.48 -0.77 28.83
N SER A 225 -22.25 0.40 28.24
CA SER A 225 -20.93 0.99 28.11
C SER A 225 -20.29 1.27 29.48
N ARG A 226 -21.05 1.85 30.42
CA ARG A 226 -20.56 2.07 31.80
C ARG A 226 -20.23 0.75 32.51
N ARG A 227 -21.08 -0.28 32.35
CA ARG A 227 -20.84 -1.62 32.93
C ARG A 227 -19.59 -2.30 32.35
N LEU A 228 -19.22 -1.97 31.11
CA LEU A 228 -17.98 -2.42 30.46
C LEU A 228 -16.77 -1.51 30.73
N GLY A 229 -16.91 -0.48 31.57
CA GLY A 229 -15.82 0.47 31.84
C GLY A 229 -15.51 1.43 30.69
N LYS A 230 -16.39 1.55 29.68
CA LYS A 230 -16.23 2.53 28.60
C LYS A 230 -16.63 3.92 29.11
N GLN A 231 -15.74 4.89 28.95
CA GLN A 231 -15.99 6.30 29.32
C GLN A 231 -17.08 6.94 28.44
N VAL A 232 -17.04 6.65 27.15
CA VAL A 232 -17.99 7.14 26.13
C VAL A 232 -18.61 5.92 25.44
N PRO A 233 -19.93 5.90 25.18
CA PRO A 233 -20.52 4.82 24.38
C PRO A 233 -19.87 4.76 23.00
N SER A 234 -19.31 3.60 22.65
CA SER A 234 -18.56 3.45 21.42
C SER A 234 -18.60 2.02 20.89
N VAL A 235 -18.48 1.89 19.56
CA VAL A 235 -18.14 0.63 18.90
C VAL A 235 -16.62 0.44 19.01
N SER A 236 -16.21 -0.55 19.79
CA SER A 236 -14.81 -0.92 19.97
C SER A 236 -14.36 -1.98 18.96
N TYR A 237 -13.06 -2.24 18.92
CA TYR A 237 -12.49 -3.34 18.13
C TYR A 237 -13.04 -4.71 18.56
N ILE A 238 -13.37 -4.88 19.86
CA ILE A 238 -14.03 -6.09 20.36
C ILE A 238 -15.40 -6.24 19.73
N ASP A 239 -16.18 -5.16 19.73
CA ASP A 239 -17.57 -5.17 19.30
C ASP A 239 -17.69 -5.56 17.83
N LEU A 240 -16.84 -4.99 16.97
CA LEU A 240 -16.94 -5.15 15.52
C LEU A 240 -16.25 -6.41 14.98
N PHE A 241 -15.15 -6.84 15.61
CA PHE A 241 -14.33 -7.94 15.11
C PHE A 241 -14.30 -9.14 16.06
N PHE A 242 -13.89 -8.98 17.32
CA PHE A 242 -13.59 -10.14 18.18
C PHE A 242 -14.81 -10.83 18.78
N TYR A 243 -15.95 -10.15 18.82
CA TYR A 243 -17.21 -10.70 19.34
C TYR A 243 -18.33 -10.80 18.29
N ASN A 244 -18.14 -10.23 17.09
CA ASN A 244 -19.14 -10.25 16.02
C ASN A 244 -18.96 -11.44 15.05
N TRP A 245 -18.90 -12.66 15.57
CA TRP A 245 -18.78 -13.86 14.74
C TRP A 245 -19.51 -15.06 15.37
N ARG A 246 -19.85 -16.04 14.53
CA ARG A 246 -20.32 -17.37 14.93
C ARG A 246 -19.78 -18.42 13.97
N LEU A 247 -19.73 -19.67 14.42
CA LEU A 247 -19.38 -20.81 13.57
C LEU A 247 -20.62 -21.41 12.92
N ARG A 248 -20.50 -21.81 11.65
CA ARG A 248 -21.53 -22.62 10.97
C ARG A 248 -21.53 -24.04 11.50
N ASP A 249 -20.34 -24.63 11.60
CA ASP A 249 -20.07 -25.90 12.24
C ASP A 249 -19.13 -25.68 13.45
N PRO A 250 -19.61 -25.86 14.69
CA PRO A 250 -18.80 -25.75 15.90
C PRO A 250 -17.58 -26.69 15.93
N ALA A 251 -17.61 -27.82 15.20
CA ALA A 251 -16.49 -28.75 15.09
C ALA A 251 -15.55 -28.43 13.91
N GLY A 252 -15.95 -27.52 13.02
CA GLY A 252 -15.19 -27.13 11.85
C GLY A 252 -14.02 -26.17 12.16
N PRO A 253 -13.15 -25.89 11.17
CA PRO A 253 -12.03 -24.98 11.34
C PRO A 253 -12.48 -23.54 11.59
N ARG A 254 -11.66 -22.76 12.30
CA ARG A 254 -11.85 -21.31 12.49
C ARG A 254 -11.31 -20.53 11.28
N ALA A 255 -11.98 -20.67 10.14
CA ALA A 255 -11.62 -20.04 8.87
C ALA A 255 -12.84 -19.35 8.25
N LEU A 256 -12.63 -18.37 7.37
CA LEU A 256 -13.70 -17.57 6.76
C LEU A 256 -14.87 -18.41 6.21
N ASP A 257 -14.61 -19.59 5.62
CA ASP A 257 -15.66 -20.48 5.08
C ASP A 257 -16.63 -21.03 6.14
N ASN A 258 -16.18 -21.13 7.38
CA ASN A 258 -16.95 -21.63 8.52
C ASN A 258 -17.40 -20.52 9.47
N LEU A 259 -17.14 -19.25 9.14
CA LEU A 259 -17.51 -18.09 9.93
C LEU A 259 -18.70 -17.37 9.30
N ASP A 260 -19.62 -16.90 10.16
CA ASP A 260 -20.65 -15.92 9.81
C ASP A 260 -20.64 -14.77 10.82
N LEU A 261 -21.15 -13.61 10.41
CA LEU A 261 -21.36 -12.49 11.31
C LEU A 261 -22.47 -12.79 12.31
N LEU A 262 -22.27 -12.38 13.55
CA LEU A 262 -23.28 -12.47 14.60
C LEU A 262 -24.39 -11.43 14.40
N VAL A 263 -23.98 -10.23 13.98
CA VAL A 263 -24.81 -9.04 13.78
C VAL A 263 -24.47 -8.45 12.42
N PRO A 264 -25.11 -8.92 11.34
CA PRO A 264 -24.90 -8.37 10.02
C PRO A 264 -25.77 -7.11 9.79
N THR A 265 -25.13 -5.99 9.47
CA THR A 265 -25.78 -4.70 9.21
C THR A 265 -26.45 -4.68 7.84
N TRP A 266 -25.70 -5.08 6.82
CA TRP A 266 -26.19 -5.19 5.43
C TRP A 266 -26.23 -6.64 4.96
N ASN A 267 -25.42 -7.50 5.58
CA ASN A 267 -25.20 -8.88 5.17
C ASN A 267 -24.74 -9.00 3.71
N ASN A 268 -23.88 -8.07 3.28
CA ASN A 268 -23.26 -8.08 1.95
C ASN A 268 -21.85 -8.69 2.00
N ALA A 269 -21.27 -8.96 0.83
CA ALA A 269 -19.96 -9.58 0.72
C ALA A 269 -18.84 -8.74 1.36
N ALA A 270 -18.90 -7.40 1.22
CA ALA A 270 -17.87 -6.53 1.77
C ALA A 270 -17.83 -6.55 3.30
N GLU A 271 -19.00 -6.53 3.94
CA GLU A 271 -19.14 -6.61 5.40
C GLU A 271 -18.60 -7.93 5.93
N ARG A 272 -19.08 -9.05 5.34
CA ARG A 272 -18.67 -10.40 5.74
C ARG A 272 -17.16 -10.59 5.61
N VAL A 273 -16.59 -10.29 4.45
CA VAL A 273 -15.16 -10.53 4.18
C VAL A 273 -14.29 -9.63 5.06
N PHE A 274 -14.56 -8.32 5.10
CA PHE A 274 -13.70 -7.39 5.84
C PHE A 274 -13.63 -7.70 7.34
N TYR A 275 -14.80 -7.93 7.97
CA TYR A 275 -14.87 -8.19 9.41
C TYR A 275 -14.35 -9.58 9.78
N LEU A 276 -14.75 -10.62 9.05
CA LEU A 276 -14.37 -11.99 9.41
C LEU A 276 -12.94 -12.34 9.01
N VAL A 277 -12.36 -11.76 7.95
CA VAL A 277 -10.92 -11.93 7.68
C VAL A 277 -10.08 -11.28 8.77
N THR A 278 -10.50 -10.13 9.30
CA THR A 278 -9.83 -9.49 10.45
C THR A 278 -9.90 -10.39 11.70
N THR A 279 -11.03 -11.09 11.89
CA THR A 279 -11.24 -12.05 12.97
C THR A 279 -10.38 -13.31 12.79
N GLU A 280 -10.36 -13.90 11.59
CA GLU A 280 -9.50 -15.04 11.25
C GLU A 280 -8.02 -14.68 11.39
N PHE A 281 -7.62 -13.46 11.01
CA PHE A 281 -6.27 -12.96 11.18
C PHE A 281 -5.86 -12.97 12.66
N ALA A 282 -6.74 -12.48 13.54
CA ALA A 282 -6.53 -12.54 14.99
C ALA A 282 -6.44 -13.99 15.50
N MET A 283 -7.28 -14.90 14.99
CA MET A 283 -7.25 -16.32 15.32
C MET A 283 -5.92 -16.96 14.91
N GLY A 284 -5.42 -16.65 13.72
CA GLY A 284 -4.14 -17.15 13.19
C GLY A 284 -2.91 -16.67 13.97
N LEU A 285 -3.01 -15.53 14.67
CA LEU A 285 -1.97 -15.01 15.55
C LEU A 285 -1.99 -15.57 16.97
N THR A 286 -2.98 -16.39 17.35
CA THR A 286 -3.08 -16.99 18.69
C THR A 286 -1.77 -17.64 19.18
N PRO A 287 -1.05 -18.45 18.37
CA PRO A 287 0.19 -19.09 18.82
C PRO A 287 1.35 -18.12 19.08
N VAL A 288 1.29 -16.90 18.53
CA VAL A 288 2.34 -15.88 18.69
C VAL A 288 2.45 -15.42 20.14
N LEU A 289 1.34 -15.38 20.89
CA LEU A 289 1.38 -15.04 22.32
C LEU A 289 2.27 -16.03 23.09
N GLY A 290 2.01 -17.33 22.96
CA GLY A 290 2.81 -18.36 23.61
C GLY A 290 4.29 -18.27 23.22
N ALA A 291 4.57 -18.08 21.93
CA ALA A 291 5.94 -17.96 21.43
C ALA A 291 6.68 -16.71 21.97
N MET A 292 6.00 -15.57 22.14
CA MET A 292 6.63 -14.39 22.76
C MET A 292 7.02 -14.68 24.22
N LEU A 293 6.15 -15.36 24.97
CA LEU A 293 6.43 -15.74 26.37
C LEU A 293 7.58 -16.74 26.45
N ASP A 294 7.56 -17.79 25.62
CA ASP A 294 8.61 -18.80 25.54
C ASP A 294 9.98 -18.17 25.19
N ALA A 295 10.01 -17.20 24.27
CA ALA A 295 11.22 -16.49 23.89
C ALA A 295 11.79 -15.65 25.05
N GLN A 296 10.95 -14.96 25.82
CA GLN A 296 11.39 -14.19 26.99
C GLN A 296 11.93 -15.09 28.10
N GLU A 297 11.25 -16.20 28.38
CA GLU A 297 11.70 -17.19 29.36
C GLU A 297 13.04 -17.81 28.96
N ALA A 298 13.18 -18.20 27.69
CA ALA A 298 14.40 -18.75 27.15
C ALA A 298 15.56 -17.74 27.18
N ALA A 299 15.30 -16.46 26.89
CA ALA A 299 16.32 -15.41 27.00
C ALA A 299 16.79 -15.22 28.45
N VAL A 300 15.88 -15.24 29.43
CA VAL A 300 16.22 -15.19 30.86
C VAL A 300 16.99 -16.43 31.31
N ALA A 301 16.68 -17.59 30.73
CA ALA A 301 17.35 -18.86 31.02
C ALA A 301 18.66 -19.08 30.24
N ASP A 302 19.07 -18.13 29.37
CA ASP A 302 20.23 -18.24 28.48
C ASP A 302 20.18 -19.49 27.56
N ASP A 303 19.01 -19.80 27.00
CA ASP A 303 18.80 -20.90 26.03
C ASP A 303 18.59 -20.34 24.61
N PRO A 304 19.67 -20.14 23.81
CA PRO A 304 19.55 -19.60 22.46
C PRO A 304 18.77 -20.51 21.50
N ALA A 305 18.78 -21.82 21.72
CA ALA A 305 18.05 -22.76 20.86
C ALA A 305 16.54 -22.69 21.11
N ALA A 306 16.11 -22.46 22.36
CA ALA A 306 14.71 -22.20 22.67
C ALA A 306 14.23 -20.86 22.13
N VAL A 307 15.04 -19.79 22.23
CA VAL A 307 14.69 -18.49 21.60
C VAL A 307 14.54 -18.66 20.09
N GLU A 308 15.44 -19.39 19.42
CA GLU A 308 15.34 -19.67 17.99
C GLU A 308 14.02 -20.37 17.63
N ARG A 309 13.67 -21.45 18.34
CA ARG A 309 12.40 -22.17 18.12
C ARG A 309 11.18 -21.27 18.29
N ALA A 310 11.18 -20.43 19.32
CA ALA A 310 10.08 -19.51 19.58
C ALA A 310 9.95 -18.44 18.47
N LEU A 311 11.06 -17.83 18.05
CA LEU A 311 11.07 -16.86 16.94
C LEU A 311 10.61 -17.48 15.61
N LEU A 312 10.92 -18.76 15.36
CA LEU A 312 10.45 -19.48 14.17
C LEU A 312 8.92 -19.66 14.17
N VAL A 313 8.29 -19.87 15.33
CA VAL A 313 6.82 -19.91 15.45
C VAL A 313 6.23 -18.53 15.12
N ILE A 314 6.84 -17.45 15.62
CA ILE A 314 6.40 -16.08 15.30
C ILE A 314 6.54 -15.82 13.79
N LEU A 315 7.67 -16.19 13.19
CA LEU A 315 7.93 -16.05 11.76
C LEU A 315 6.88 -16.79 10.92
N ASP A 316 6.65 -18.07 11.21
CA ASP A 316 5.65 -18.91 10.53
C ASP A 316 4.26 -18.29 10.57
N ARG A 317 3.81 -17.85 11.75
CA ARG A 317 2.47 -17.29 11.92
C ARG A 317 2.31 -15.93 11.27
N LEU A 318 3.31 -15.03 11.39
CA LEU A 318 3.30 -13.75 10.69
C LEU A 318 3.25 -13.94 9.17
N GLN A 319 4.03 -14.88 8.64
CA GLN A 319 4.00 -15.21 7.21
C GLN A 319 2.64 -15.77 6.80
N TYR A 320 2.08 -16.73 7.57
CA TYR A 320 0.78 -17.31 7.30
C TYR A 320 -0.35 -16.26 7.27
N VAL A 321 -0.47 -15.41 8.30
CA VAL A 321 -1.55 -14.42 8.32
C VAL A 321 -1.38 -13.34 7.25
N THR A 322 -0.13 -12.99 6.89
CA THR A 322 0.17 -12.00 5.85
C THR A 322 -0.04 -12.55 4.44
N GLN A 323 0.28 -13.82 4.20
CA GLN A 323 0.34 -14.42 2.86
C GLN A 323 -0.88 -15.29 2.53
N THR A 324 -1.65 -15.74 3.52
CA THR A 324 -2.80 -16.62 3.34
C THR A 324 -4.10 -15.99 3.82
N VAL A 325 -4.11 -15.37 5.00
CA VAL A 325 -5.35 -14.82 5.58
C VAL A 325 -5.65 -13.43 5.02
N TYR A 326 -4.74 -12.47 5.16
CA TYR A 326 -4.97 -11.09 4.71
C TYR A 326 -5.26 -10.94 3.20
N PRO A 327 -4.69 -11.74 2.29
CA PRO A 327 -5.04 -11.69 0.88
C PRO A 327 -6.49 -12.08 0.57
N GLN A 328 -7.21 -12.73 1.49
CA GLN A 328 -8.65 -12.99 1.35
C GLN A 328 -9.48 -11.70 1.25
N ILE A 329 -8.96 -10.56 1.70
CA ILE A 329 -9.49 -9.24 1.30
C ILE A 329 -9.03 -9.00 -0.15
N ASP A 330 -9.75 -9.59 -1.10
CA ASP A 330 -9.37 -9.62 -2.51
C ASP A 330 -10.26 -8.68 -3.33
N PRO A 331 -9.72 -7.55 -3.84
CA PRO A 331 -10.47 -6.64 -4.70
C PRO A 331 -10.70 -7.20 -6.12
N ASN A 332 -10.18 -8.39 -6.45
CA ASN A 332 -10.47 -9.04 -7.73
C ASN A 332 -11.89 -9.65 -7.72
N PRO A 333 -12.79 -9.26 -8.66
CA PRO A 333 -14.16 -9.79 -8.71
C PRO A 333 -14.24 -11.30 -9.01
N ARG A 334 -13.15 -11.91 -9.48
CA ARG A 334 -13.05 -13.36 -9.72
C ARG A 334 -12.37 -14.12 -8.58
N GLY A 335 -11.89 -13.41 -7.56
CA GLY A 335 -11.26 -14.01 -6.40
C GLY A 335 -12.23 -14.90 -5.63
N ARG A 336 -11.71 -15.78 -4.77
CA ARG A 336 -12.53 -16.68 -3.94
C ARG A 336 -13.45 -15.90 -2.99
N TYR A 337 -12.96 -14.77 -2.47
CA TYR A 337 -13.65 -13.90 -1.53
C TYR A 337 -13.64 -12.46 -2.05
N PRO A 338 -14.39 -12.17 -3.13
CA PRO A 338 -14.30 -10.88 -3.79
C PRO A 338 -14.86 -9.78 -2.88
N LEU A 339 -14.10 -8.69 -2.76
CA LEU A 339 -14.45 -7.52 -1.97
C LEU A 339 -14.39 -6.28 -2.86
N ASP A 340 -15.56 -5.82 -3.32
CA ASP A 340 -15.64 -4.60 -4.12
C ASP A 340 -15.32 -3.35 -3.28
N GLN A 341 -14.33 -2.58 -3.71
CA GLN A 341 -13.82 -1.43 -2.98
C GLN A 341 -14.83 -0.27 -2.90
N VAL A 342 -15.71 -0.12 -3.90
CA VAL A 342 -16.76 0.91 -3.92
C VAL A 342 -17.87 0.53 -2.95
N LEU A 343 -18.30 -0.75 -2.96
CA LEU A 343 -19.25 -1.28 -1.99
C LEU A 343 -18.72 -1.11 -0.56
N TRP A 344 -17.47 -1.47 -0.31
CA TRP A 344 -16.83 -1.27 0.99
C TRP A 344 -16.80 0.21 1.38
N ALA A 345 -16.42 1.11 0.48
CA ALA A 345 -16.30 2.54 0.77
C ALA A 345 -17.63 3.17 1.23
N LYS A 346 -18.74 2.77 0.60
CA LYS A 346 -20.10 3.28 0.87
C LYS A 346 -20.83 2.55 2.00
N THR A 347 -20.27 1.47 2.52
CA THR A 347 -20.89 0.69 3.61
C THR A 347 -19.91 0.54 4.77
N VAL A 348 -19.12 -0.52 4.76
CA VAL A 348 -18.20 -0.94 5.84
C VAL A 348 -17.20 0.15 6.24
N GLY A 349 -16.62 0.86 5.26
CA GLY A 349 -15.61 1.88 5.50
C GLY A 349 -16.11 3.04 6.35
N THR A 350 -17.37 3.41 6.15
CA THR A 350 -18.07 4.45 6.91
C THR A 350 -18.47 3.97 8.30
N ALA A 351 -19.03 2.76 8.42
CA ALA A 351 -19.70 2.35 9.66
C ALA A 351 -18.77 2.31 10.88
N GLY A 352 -17.45 2.25 10.70
CA GLY A 352 -16.50 2.33 11.82
C GLY A 352 -16.12 3.75 12.25
N VAL A 353 -16.64 4.82 11.63
CA VAL A 353 -16.36 6.20 12.06
C VAL A 353 -17.05 6.46 13.41
N PRO A 354 -16.35 6.95 14.45
CA PRO A 354 -16.98 7.29 15.73
C PRO A 354 -18.08 8.34 15.59
N ILE A 355 -19.18 8.17 16.33
CA ILE A 355 -20.33 9.09 16.30
C ILE A 355 -20.27 10.19 17.38
N PHE A 356 -19.44 9.99 18.42
CA PHE A 356 -19.23 10.94 19.51
C PHE A 356 -17.77 11.39 19.51
N ASP A 357 -17.54 12.66 19.84
CA ASP A 357 -16.20 13.19 20.01
C ASP A 357 -15.45 12.46 21.14
N GLY A 358 -14.19 12.14 20.91
CA GLY A 358 -13.36 11.38 21.85
C GLY A 358 -13.68 9.88 21.93
N ALA A 359 -14.73 9.36 21.28
CA ALA A 359 -14.96 7.91 21.28
C ALA A 359 -13.84 7.15 20.56
N PRO A 360 -13.35 6.01 21.09
CA PRO A 360 -12.36 5.19 20.40
C PRO A 360 -12.95 4.58 19.13
N SER A 361 -12.16 4.53 18.06
CA SER A 361 -12.54 3.92 16.79
C SER A 361 -12.11 2.44 16.70
N PRO A 362 -12.90 1.56 16.05
CA PRO A 362 -12.52 0.18 15.75
C PRO A 362 -11.55 0.13 14.56
N SER A 363 -10.46 0.89 14.62
CA SER A 363 -9.40 0.94 13.60
C SER A 363 -8.36 -0.15 13.82
N GLY A 364 -7.54 -0.44 12.80
CA GLY A 364 -6.42 -1.39 12.94
C GLY A 364 -5.40 -1.01 14.04
N THR A 365 -5.32 0.28 14.39
CA THR A 365 -4.53 0.77 15.54
C THR A 365 -5.09 0.36 16.91
N ALA A 366 -6.32 -0.17 16.98
CA ALA A 366 -6.92 -0.73 18.20
C ALA A 366 -6.72 -2.25 18.34
N GLN A 367 -5.97 -2.89 17.43
CA GLN A 367 -5.77 -4.34 17.44
C GLN A 367 -4.72 -4.76 18.50
N PRO A 368 -5.08 -5.51 19.56
CA PRO A 368 -4.18 -5.76 20.69
C PRO A 368 -2.96 -6.63 20.34
N GLN A 369 -3.07 -7.54 19.36
CA GLN A 369 -1.93 -8.33 18.89
C GLN A 369 -0.81 -7.46 18.33
N VAL A 370 -1.16 -6.35 17.66
CA VAL A 370 -0.18 -5.38 17.13
C VAL A 370 0.54 -4.67 18.27
N HIS A 371 -0.16 -4.32 19.34
CA HIS A 371 0.44 -3.71 20.53
C HIS A 371 1.34 -4.67 21.30
N ALA A 372 0.95 -5.95 21.39
CA ALA A 372 1.77 -6.98 22.00
C ALA A 372 3.07 -7.21 21.21
N LEU A 373 2.99 -7.26 19.87
CA LEU A 373 4.15 -7.31 18.99
C LEU A 373 5.02 -6.05 19.10
N ASP A 374 4.42 -4.87 19.13
CA ASP A 374 5.14 -3.59 19.33
C ASP A 374 5.89 -3.57 20.67
N ALA A 375 5.30 -4.13 21.73
CA ALA A 375 5.96 -4.26 23.04
C ALA A 375 7.11 -5.27 23.01
N PHE A 376 6.88 -6.46 22.44
CA PHE A 376 7.87 -7.54 22.37
C PHE A 376 9.06 -7.20 21.44
N LEU A 377 8.80 -6.54 20.31
CA LEU A 377 9.83 -6.12 19.34
C LEU A 377 10.40 -4.72 19.63
N GLU A 378 9.95 -4.08 20.71
CA GLU A 378 10.41 -2.78 21.19
C GLU A 378 10.28 -1.65 20.15
N ARG A 379 9.04 -1.36 19.73
CA ARG A 379 8.74 -0.15 18.95
C ARG A 379 9.32 1.09 19.66
N ARG A 380 10.03 1.91 18.90
CA ARG A 380 10.91 2.97 19.41
C ARG A 380 10.20 4.27 19.68
N ASP A 381 9.31 4.64 18.76
CA ASP A 381 8.69 5.95 18.71
C ASP A 381 7.20 5.82 18.34
N TYR A 382 6.43 6.80 18.78
CA TYR A 382 5.00 6.99 18.52
C TYR A 382 4.72 8.42 18.06
N GLY A 383 5.70 9.13 17.51
CA GLY A 383 5.62 10.54 17.11
C GLY A 383 4.64 10.84 15.97
N SER A 384 4.43 9.90 15.04
CA SER A 384 3.44 10.02 13.95
C SER A 384 2.01 10.15 14.48
N LEU A 385 1.11 10.71 13.67
CA LEU A 385 -0.28 10.88 14.08
C LEU A 385 -0.99 9.55 14.35
N VAL A 386 -0.68 8.52 13.56
CA VAL A 386 -1.16 7.14 13.78
C VAL A 386 -0.46 6.49 14.98
N GLY A 387 0.80 6.83 15.26
CA GLY A 387 1.51 6.43 16.47
C GLY A 387 0.85 6.96 17.74
N GLN A 388 0.59 8.27 17.80
CA GLN A 388 -0.13 8.92 18.89
C GLN A 388 -1.53 8.31 19.06
N GLN A 389 -2.24 8.07 17.96
CA GLN A 389 -3.54 7.39 18.00
C GLN A 389 -3.44 5.97 18.58
N SER A 390 -2.36 5.23 18.29
CA SER A 390 -2.16 3.89 18.85
C SER A 390 -2.05 3.96 20.38
N VAL A 391 -1.28 4.91 20.92
CA VAL A 391 -1.16 5.12 22.38
C VAL A 391 -2.49 5.50 23.00
N TYR A 392 -3.22 6.43 22.37
CA TYR A 392 -4.55 6.83 22.79
C TYR A 392 -5.51 5.64 22.90
N LEU A 393 -5.61 4.83 21.84
CA LEU A 393 -6.52 3.68 21.79
C LEU A 393 -6.15 2.57 22.77
N ALA A 394 -4.85 2.38 23.06
CA ALA A 394 -4.39 1.41 24.05
C ALA A 394 -4.89 1.73 25.47
N GLY A 395 -5.15 3.01 25.78
CA GLY A 395 -5.75 3.43 27.05
C GLY A 395 -7.20 2.93 27.25
N PHE A 396 -7.89 2.58 26.16
CA PHE A 396 -9.26 2.02 26.19
C PHE A 396 -9.29 0.49 26.18
N PHE A 397 -8.13 -0.17 26.25
CA PHE A 397 -8.09 -1.62 26.31
C PHE A 397 -8.62 -2.14 27.64
N PRO A 398 -9.24 -3.33 27.66
CA PRO A 398 -9.52 -4.02 28.92
C PRO A 398 -8.24 -4.22 29.73
N ARG A 399 -8.40 -4.26 31.05
CA ARG A 399 -7.31 -4.32 32.03
C ARG A 399 -6.26 -5.39 31.71
N HIS A 400 -6.67 -6.62 31.42
CA HIS A 400 -5.74 -7.74 31.19
C HIS A 400 -4.85 -7.52 29.96
N TRP A 401 -5.34 -6.81 28.94
CA TRP A 401 -4.54 -6.49 27.77
C TRP A 401 -3.50 -5.43 28.07
N GLN A 402 -3.85 -4.40 28.86
CA GLN A 402 -2.91 -3.37 29.30
C GLN A 402 -1.79 -3.98 30.17
N GLU A 403 -2.15 -4.83 31.13
CA GLU A 403 -1.21 -5.54 32.00
C GLU A 403 -0.22 -6.39 31.19
N LEU A 404 -0.70 -7.12 30.18
CA LEU A 404 0.16 -7.94 29.33
C LEU A 404 1.10 -7.10 28.48
N VAL A 405 0.60 -6.05 27.82
CA VAL A 405 1.44 -5.17 26.98
C VAL A 405 2.53 -4.50 27.82
N ALA A 406 2.22 -4.11 29.06
CA ALA A 406 3.24 -3.60 29.99
C ALA A 406 4.26 -4.67 30.37
N ALA A 407 3.83 -5.88 30.72
CA ALA A 407 4.72 -6.97 31.13
C ALA A 407 5.63 -7.47 30.00
N LEU A 408 5.16 -7.45 28.74
CA LEU A 408 5.97 -7.80 27.57
C LEU A 408 7.18 -6.87 27.37
N ARG A 409 7.19 -5.67 27.94
CA ARG A 409 8.34 -4.73 27.85
C ARG A 409 9.45 -5.02 28.86
N GLU A 410 9.23 -5.92 29.82
CA GLU A 410 10.18 -6.13 30.92
C GLU A 410 11.41 -6.97 30.53
N VAL A 411 11.30 -7.85 29.53
CA VAL A 411 12.38 -8.71 29.06
C VAL A 411 12.65 -8.48 27.59
N SER A 412 13.87 -8.02 27.28
CA SER A 412 14.31 -7.72 25.91
C SER A 412 14.91 -8.96 25.23
N VAL A 413 14.14 -9.60 24.34
CA VAL A 413 14.68 -10.63 23.44
C VAL A 413 15.65 -10.01 22.43
N ARG A 414 15.40 -8.77 22.00
CA ARG A 414 16.30 -8.03 21.09
C ARG A 414 17.70 -7.90 21.67
N GLN A 415 17.81 -7.39 22.90
CA GLN A 415 19.08 -7.22 23.58
C GLN A 415 19.81 -8.54 23.74
N TYR A 416 19.11 -9.61 24.12
CA TYR A 416 19.69 -10.96 24.19
C TYR A 416 20.27 -11.43 22.83
N VAL A 417 19.54 -11.20 21.73
CA VAL A 417 20.01 -11.54 20.37
C VAL A 417 21.25 -10.72 19.98
N GLU A 418 21.30 -9.44 20.37
CA GLU A 418 22.44 -8.54 20.13
C GLU A 418 23.67 -8.98 20.94
N ASP A 419 23.48 -9.27 22.23
CA ASP A 419 24.52 -9.60 23.21
C ASP A 419 25.18 -10.97 22.96
N THR A 420 24.38 -11.98 22.60
CA THR A 420 24.89 -13.34 22.31
C THR A 420 25.80 -13.40 21.08
N ARG A 421 25.73 -12.39 20.18
CA ARG A 421 26.44 -12.36 18.89
C ARG A 421 26.23 -13.62 18.02
N ASN A 422 25.16 -14.37 18.27
CA ASN A 422 24.81 -15.56 17.52
C ASN A 422 24.21 -15.16 16.17
N SER A 423 24.91 -15.47 15.08
CA SER A 423 24.50 -15.09 13.72
C SER A 423 23.22 -15.78 13.25
N THR A 424 22.99 -17.03 13.68
CA THR A 424 21.73 -17.75 13.38
C THR A 424 20.56 -17.05 14.05
N LEU A 425 20.68 -16.77 15.35
CA LEU A 425 19.63 -16.14 16.14
C LEU A 425 19.31 -14.73 15.61
N ARG A 426 20.34 -13.96 15.25
CA ARG A 426 20.20 -12.65 14.59
C ARG A 426 19.50 -12.74 13.23
N GLY A 427 19.83 -13.77 12.45
CA GLY A 427 19.19 -14.03 11.15
C GLY A 427 17.68 -14.26 11.31
N VAL A 428 17.28 -15.13 12.26
CA VAL A 428 15.87 -15.43 12.52
C VAL A 428 15.13 -14.21 13.07
N TYR A 429 15.71 -13.49 14.04
CA TYR A 429 15.12 -12.25 14.58
C TYR A 429 14.88 -11.19 13.49
N ASN A 430 15.86 -11.00 12.60
CA ASN A 430 15.73 -10.09 11.46
C ASN A 430 14.67 -10.56 10.45
N ALA A 431 14.50 -11.88 10.27
CA ALA A 431 13.43 -12.42 9.44
C ALA A 431 12.05 -12.16 10.05
N VAL A 432 11.89 -12.26 11.38
CA VAL A 432 10.65 -11.87 12.09
C VAL A 432 10.38 -10.37 11.88
N LEU A 433 11.39 -9.52 12.03
CA LEU A 433 11.26 -8.09 11.76
C LEU A 433 10.87 -7.80 10.31
N ASP A 434 11.51 -8.42 9.33
CA ASP A 434 11.15 -8.19 7.91
C ASP A 434 9.75 -8.73 7.58
N ALA A 435 9.33 -9.85 8.19
CA ALA A 435 7.96 -10.37 8.06
C ALA A 435 6.91 -9.44 8.70
N TYR A 436 7.28 -8.67 9.73
CA TYR A 436 6.39 -7.71 10.39
C TYR A 436 6.41 -6.33 9.72
N VAL A 437 7.58 -5.68 9.62
CA VAL A 437 7.76 -4.28 9.19
C VAL A 437 8.43 -4.12 7.83
N GLY A 438 8.84 -5.19 7.16
CA GLY A 438 9.43 -5.10 5.82
C GLY A 438 8.43 -4.58 4.77
N ASP A 439 8.93 -4.13 3.62
CA ASP A 439 8.08 -3.66 2.50
C ASP A 439 7.09 -4.73 2.03
N ARG A 440 7.44 -6.01 2.20
CA ARG A 440 6.59 -7.18 1.91
C ARG A 440 6.10 -7.91 3.16
N GLY A 441 6.43 -7.38 4.34
CA GLY A 441 5.88 -7.84 5.61
C GLY A 441 4.46 -7.35 5.80
N TRP A 442 3.88 -7.67 6.96
CA TRP A 442 2.53 -7.28 7.33
C TRP A 442 2.27 -5.77 7.15
N MET A 443 3.10 -4.91 7.73
CA MET A 443 2.91 -3.46 7.70
C MET A 443 3.06 -2.88 6.29
N GLY A 444 3.98 -3.42 5.48
CA GLY A 444 4.15 -3.02 4.08
C GLY A 444 2.95 -3.38 3.21
N LEU A 445 2.46 -4.62 3.32
CA LEU A 445 1.27 -5.08 2.59
C LEU A 445 0.01 -4.36 3.06
N HIS A 446 -0.13 -4.11 4.37
CA HIS A 446 -1.22 -3.31 4.92
C HIS A 446 -1.23 -1.89 4.34
N ARG A 447 -0.08 -1.21 4.31
CA ARG A 447 0.06 0.13 3.70
C ARG A 447 -0.43 0.16 2.26
N ILE A 448 0.06 -0.76 1.42
CA ILE A 448 -0.31 -0.81 -0.01
C ILE A 448 -1.81 -1.08 -0.19
N LYS A 449 -2.37 -2.03 0.60
CA LYS A 449 -3.81 -2.34 0.53
C LYS A 449 -4.65 -1.16 1.02
N ALA A 450 -4.25 -0.49 2.11
CA ALA A 450 -4.92 0.69 2.63
C ALA A 450 -4.92 1.84 1.62
N TYR A 451 -3.79 2.11 0.96
CA TYR A 451 -3.71 3.10 -0.13
C TYR A 451 -4.75 2.81 -1.22
N GLY A 452 -4.79 1.56 -1.72
CA GLY A 452 -5.69 1.17 -2.79
C GLY A 452 -7.17 1.31 -2.43
N PHE A 453 -7.56 0.94 -1.20
CA PHE A 453 -8.93 1.09 -0.71
C PHE A 453 -9.31 2.55 -0.44
N LEU A 454 -8.43 3.33 0.16
CA LEU A 454 -8.70 4.73 0.49
C LEU A 454 -8.72 5.61 -0.78
N GLU A 455 -7.86 5.35 -1.76
CA GLU A 455 -7.91 6.08 -3.03
C GLU A 455 -9.29 5.93 -3.69
N VAL A 456 -9.77 4.69 -3.83
CA VAL A 456 -11.10 4.43 -4.40
C VAL A 456 -12.17 5.07 -3.53
N ALA A 457 -12.10 4.93 -2.21
CA ALA A 457 -13.10 5.45 -1.30
C ALA A 457 -13.27 6.98 -1.39
N PHE A 458 -12.16 7.73 -1.41
CA PHE A 458 -12.20 9.18 -1.53
C PHE A 458 -12.66 9.65 -2.92
N LYS A 459 -12.34 8.88 -3.98
CA LYS A 459 -12.84 9.15 -5.34
C LYS A 459 -14.35 8.94 -5.48
N VAL A 460 -14.94 8.02 -4.71
CA VAL A 460 -16.39 7.73 -4.73
C VAL A 460 -17.17 8.43 -3.61
N GLY A 461 -16.59 9.50 -3.03
CA GLY A 461 -17.32 10.45 -2.17
C GLY A 461 -17.09 10.31 -0.67
N ARG A 462 -16.29 9.35 -0.21
CA ARG A 462 -15.94 9.25 1.22
C ARG A 462 -14.91 10.33 1.59
N GLN A 463 -15.14 11.09 2.66
CA GLN A 463 -14.24 12.20 3.00
C GLN A 463 -13.45 12.02 4.30
N VAL A 464 -13.69 10.94 5.03
CA VAL A 464 -13.08 10.68 6.34
C VAL A 464 -12.64 9.23 6.48
N THR A 465 -11.48 9.00 7.08
CA THR A 465 -11.01 7.66 7.44
C THR A 465 -11.72 7.11 8.67
N THR A 466 -11.70 5.78 8.87
CA THR A 466 -12.39 5.13 9.99
C THR A 466 -11.87 5.61 11.35
N GLY A 467 -10.60 6.01 11.43
CA GLY A 467 -10.04 6.60 12.64
C GLY A 467 -10.41 8.07 12.89
N ALA A 468 -11.22 8.70 12.03
CA ALA A 468 -11.64 10.10 12.06
C ALA A 468 -10.52 11.17 12.10
N ARG A 469 -9.24 10.78 12.03
CA ARG A 469 -8.10 11.70 12.08
C ARG A 469 -7.71 12.30 10.74
N PHE A 470 -8.06 11.62 9.64
CA PHE A 470 -7.79 12.11 8.28
C PHE A 470 -9.10 12.43 7.58
N THR A 471 -9.24 13.69 7.17
CA THR A 471 -10.39 14.25 6.47
C THR A 471 -9.95 15.05 5.24
N GLY A 472 -10.72 15.00 4.16
CA GLY A 472 -10.56 15.92 3.03
C GLY A 472 -11.38 15.51 1.81
N LEU A 473 -11.45 16.42 0.85
CA LEU A 473 -12.13 16.20 -0.42
C LEU A 473 -11.28 15.36 -1.37
N PHE A 474 -11.90 14.91 -2.47
CA PHE A 474 -11.20 14.24 -3.57
C PHE A 474 -9.94 15.02 -4.02
N LYS A 475 -10.04 16.34 -4.20
CA LYS A 475 -8.93 17.21 -4.65
C LYS A 475 -7.77 17.30 -3.66
N ASP A 476 -8.02 17.07 -2.37
CA ASP A 476 -7.00 17.17 -1.32
C ASP A 476 -6.08 15.94 -1.29
N ARG A 477 -6.46 14.88 -2.02
CA ARG A 477 -5.73 13.61 -2.10
C ARG A 477 -5.39 13.06 -0.73
N THR A 478 -6.31 13.11 0.24
CA THR A 478 -6.05 12.74 1.64
C THR A 478 -5.44 11.34 1.82
N TRP A 479 -5.79 10.38 0.94
CA TRP A 479 -5.19 9.04 0.93
C TRP A 479 -3.65 9.06 0.74
N ASP A 480 -3.12 10.08 0.06
CA ASP A 480 -1.69 10.30 -0.10
C ASP A 480 -0.99 10.67 1.21
N LYS A 481 -1.67 11.44 2.07
CA LYS A 481 -1.17 11.80 3.40
C LYS A 481 -1.19 10.59 4.32
N VAL A 482 -2.28 9.80 4.26
CA VAL A 482 -2.40 8.55 5.04
C VAL A 482 -1.30 7.57 4.67
N ASP A 483 -0.99 7.40 3.38
CA ASP A 483 0.09 6.52 2.93
C ASP A 483 1.47 6.96 3.44
N GLY A 484 1.74 8.27 3.43
CA GLY A 484 2.96 8.83 4.02
C GLY A 484 3.06 8.54 5.51
N GLU A 485 1.98 8.75 6.26
CA GLU A 485 1.91 8.44 7.68
C GLU A 485 2.11 6.95 7.96
N LEU A 486 1.49 6.05 7.18
CA LEU A 486 1.69 4.61 7.33
C LEU A 486 3.12 4.16 7.01
N ALA A 487 3.83 4.85 6.12
CA ALA A 487 5.25 4.62 5.89
C ALA A 487 6.09 5.00 7.12
N VAL A 488 5.84 6.18 7.71
CA VAL A 488 6.50 6.63 8.95
C VAL A 488 6.24 5.66 10.10
N VAL A 489 4.99 5.26 10.31
CA VAL A 489 4.54 4.31 11.35
C VAL A 489 5.25 2.96 11.26
N ARG A 490 5.52 2.49 10.04
CA ARG A 490 6.29 1.28 9.82
C ARG A 490 7.76 1.49 10.17
N ASP A 491 8.33 2.63 9.80
CA ASP A 491 9.73 2.94 10.05
C ASP A 491 10.02 3.21 11.55
N GLU A 492 9.06 3.77 12.30
CA GLU A 492 9.11 3.92 13.78
C GLU A 492 9.26 2.60 14.54
N ARG A 493 8.81 1.48 13.93
CA ARG A 493 8.93 0.13 14.50
C ARG A 493 10.26 -0.54 14.19
N ARG A 494 11.11 0.07 13.35
CA ARG A 494 12.35 -0.55 12.90
C ARG A 494 13.47 -0.29 13.92
N PRO A 495 13.98 -1.30 14.65
CA PRO A 495 15.05 -1.11 15.63
C PRO A 495 16.40 -0.73 14.98
N PRO A 496 17.44 -0.29 15.73
CA PRO A 496 18.76 0.10 15.17
C PRO A 496 19.60 -1.12 14.80
N VAL A 497 18.98 -2.29 14.64
CA VAL A 497 19.69 -3.45 14.13
C VAL A 497 20.10 -3.18 12.69
N GLY A 498 21.33 -3.57 12.36
CA GLY A 498 21.87 -3.44 11.01
C GLY A 498 20.92 -4.04 9.96
N PRO A 499 21.03 -3.62 8.69
CA PRO A 499 20.13 -4.04 7.63
C PRO A 499 20.05 -5.57 7.56
N PRO A 500 18.88 -6.15 7.18
CA PRO A 500 18.66 -7.60 7.15
C PRO A 500 19.43 -8.24 5.99
N VAL A 501 20.74 -8.29 6.14
CA VAL A 501 21.71 -8.82 5.17
C VAL A 501 22.37 -10.04 5.79
N VAL A 502 22.37 -11.11 5.04
CA VAL A 502 23.14 -12.32 5.34
C VAL A 502 24.32 -12.40 4.40
N PHE A 503 25.39 -13.08 4.82
CA PHE A 503 26.60 -13.18 4.01
C PHE A 503 26.77 -14.58 3.46
N GLY A 504 26.90 -14.70 2.13
CA GLY A 504 27.21 -15.98 1.48
C GLY A 504 28.64 -16.00 0.96
N THR A 505 29.30 -17.16 1.00
CA THR A 505 30.60 -17.34 0.35
C THR A 505 30.41 -18.12 -0.95
N ALA A 506 30.79 -17.53 -2.07
CA ALA A 506 30.70 -18.19 -3.37
C ALA A 506 31.66 -19.39 -3.45
N ARG A 507 31.13 -20.55 -3.85
CA ARG A 507 31.94 -21.71 -4.26
C ARG A 507 32.20 -21.62 -5.77
N ARG A 508 33.26 -22.29 -6.23
CA ARG A 508 33.60 -22.33 -7.64
C ARG A 508 32.43 -22.97 -8.42
N GLY A 509 31.85 -22.22 -9.35
CA GLY A 509 30.69 -22.66 -10.12
C GLY A 509 31.04 -23.22 -11.50
N ARG A 510 30.00 -23.57 -12.26
CA ARG A 510 30.12 -24.06 -13.64
C ARG A 510 29.58 -23.00 -14.60
N VAL A 511 30.36 -22.62 -15.60
CA VAL A 511 29.94 -21.72 -16.69
C VAL A 511 29.81 -22.52 -17.97
N VAL A 512 28.68 -22.36 -18.64
CA VAL A 512 28.39 -22.97 -19.94
C VAL A 512 28.26 -21.85 -20.96
N THR A 513 29.05 -21.89 -22.03
CA THR A 513 29.08 -20.88 -23.08
C THR A 513 28.66 -21.53 -24.39
N GLY A 514 27.59 -21.03 -24.99
CA GLY A 514 27.13 -21.50 -26.29
C GLY A 514 27.96 -20.91 -27.43
N ALA A 515 27.83 -21.48 -28.64
CA ALA A 515 28.58 -21.06 -29.83
C ALA A 515 28.42 -19.56 -30.19
N SER A 516 27.31 -18.93 -29.78
CA SER A 516 27.04 -17.49 -29.95
C SER A 516 27.76 -16.57 -28.95
N GLY A 517 28.57 -17.11 -28.03
CA GLY A 517 29.21 -16.35 -26.95
C GLY A 517 28.33 -16.10 -25.73
N ALA A 518 27.00 -16.23 -25.85
CA ALA A 518 26.09 -16.18 -24.71
C ALA A 518 26.30 -17.36 -23.75
N TRP A 519 26.19 -17.08 -22.45
CA TRP A 519 26.63 -17.99 -21.40
C TRP A 519 25.66 -18.01 -20.21
N THR A 520 25.68 -19.13 -19.48
CA THR A 520 24.95 -19.32 -18.22
C THR A 520 25.92 -19.81 -17.14
N CYS A 521 25.79 -19.29 -15.94
CA CYS A 521 26.60 -19.63 -14.77
C CYS A 521 25.73 -20.30 -13.70
N HIS A 522 26.14 -21.47 -13.23
CA HIS A 522 25.56 -22.15 -12.08
C HIS A 522 26.46 -21.90 -10.87
N LEU A 523 25.92 -21.21 -9.87
CA LEU A 523 26.66 -20.75 -8.69
C LEU A 523 26.10 -21.40 -7.43
N GLU A 524 26.97 -21.88 -6.55
CA GLU A 524 26.62 -22.31 -5.20
C GLU A 524 27.19 -21.30 -4.18
N LEU A 525 26.36 -20.91 -3.23
CA LEU A 525 26.70 -19.99 -2.15
C LEU A 525 26.60 -20.72 -0.82
N ASP A 526 27.70 -20.77 -0.06
CA ASP A 526 27.70 -21.27 1.31
C ASP A 526 27.14 -20.20 2.25
N VAL A 527 26.04 -20.52 2.94
CA VAL A 527 25.36 -19.64 3.89
C VAL A 527 25.25 -20.29 5.28
N THR A 528 26.09 -21.30 5.54
CA THR A 528 26.09 -22.05 6.80
C THR A 528 26.27 -21.11 8.00
N GLY A 529 25.42 -21.29 9.03
CA GLY A 529 25.47 -20.49 10.25
C GLY A 529 24.94 -19.05 10.13
N GLN A 530 24.32 -18.68 8.99
CA GLN A 530 23.72 -17.36 8.80
C GLN A 530 22.22 -17.29 9.15
N GLY A 531 21.61 -18.40 9.60
CA GLY A 531 20.18 -18.45 9.92
C GLY A 531 19.25 -18.16 8.73
N VAL A 532 19.64 -18.61 7.53
CA VAL A 532 18.87 -18.34 6.31
C VAL A 532 17.70 -19.29 6.20
N HIS A 533 16.48 -18.76 6.29
CA HIS A 533 15.25 -19.50 5.99
C HIS A 533 14.63 -18.97 4.69
N HIS A 534 14.28 -19.89 3.78
CA HIS A 534 13.56 -19.55 2.57
C HIS A 534 12.70 -20.75 2.13
N LEU A 535 11.68 -20.47 1.32
CA LEU A 535 10.81 -21.47 0.73
C LEU A 535 11.15 -21.67 -0.76
N PRO A 536 10.79 -22.82 -1.36
CA PRO A 536 10.87 -22.98 -2.81
C PRO A 536 10.10 -21.86 -3.53
N GLY A 537 10.72 -21.32 -4.59
CA GLY A 537 10.20 -20.18 -5.35
C GLY A 537 10.67 -18.82 -4.87
N ASP A 538 11.29 -18.73 -3.68
CA ASP A 538 11.89 -17.48 -3.21
C ASP A 538 13.02 -16.98 -4.10
N ARG A 539 13.28 -15.68 -3.98
CA ARG A 539 14.41 -15.03 -4.62
C ARG A 539 15.47 -14.66 -3.60
N VAL A 540 16.69 -14.46 -4.08
CA VAL A 540 17.77 -13.82 -3.35
C VAL A 540 18.19 -12.56 -4.09
N GLY A 541 18.24 -11.44 -3.37
CA GLY A 541 18.93 -10.24 -3.81
C GLY A 541 20.42 -10.40 -3.59
N VAL A 542 21.22 -10.13 -4.63
CA VAL A 542 22.68 -10.07 -4.56
C VAL A 542 23.13 -8.64 -4.79
N LEU A 543 23.93 -8.12 -3.88
CA LEU A 543 24.53 -6.79 -4.03
C LEU A 543 25.81 -6.89 -4.87
N ALA A 544 25.76 -6.41 -6.11
CA ALA A 544 26.86 -6.52 -7.06
C ALA A 544 27.92 -5.43 -6.86
N GLU A 545 29.08 -5.64 -7.51
CA GLU A 545 30.14 -4.65 -7.64
C GLU A 545 30.48 -4.42 -9.11
N ASN A 546 30.81 -3.17 -9.45
CA ASN A 546 31.32 -2.85 -10.78
C ASN A 546 32.66 -3.52 -11.05
N ASP A 547 32.95 -3.80 -12.32
CA ASP A 547 34.26 -4.28 -12.74
C ASP A 547 35.30 -3.15 -12.79
N ASP A 548 36.57 -3.52 -12.60
CA ASP A 548 37.67 -2.56 -12.49
C ASP A 548 37.82 -1.69 -13.72
N GLU A 549 37.48 -2.21 -14.91
CA GLU A 549 37.54 -1.46 -16.15
C GLU A 549 36.48 -0.35 -16.20
N LEU A 550 35.22 -0.65 -15.83
CA LEU A 550 34.17 0.37 -15.73
C LEU A 550 34.52 1.44 -14.69
N VAL A 551 35.05 1.03 -13.54
CA VAL A 551 35.51 1.97 -12.49
C VAL A 551 36.63 2.85 -13.02
N ARG A 552 37.67 2.27 -13.64
CA ARG A 552 38.80 3.01 -14.20
C ARG A 552 38.38 4.05 -15.23
N ARG A 553 37.46 3.70 -16.14
CA ARG A 553 36.90 4.64 -17.13
C ARG A 553 36.14 5.78 -16.48
N THR A 554 35.41 5.49 -15.41
CA THR A 554 34.64 6.50 -14.67
C THR A 554 35.53 7.43 -13.86
N VAL A 555 36.57 6.90 -13.21
CA VAL A 555 37.62 7.71 -12.55
C VAL A 555 38.27 8.68 -13.53
N ALA A 556 38.65 8.18 -14.72
CA ALA A 556 39.23 9.02 -15.76
C ALA A 556 38.25 10.12 -16.23
N ALA A 557 36.96 9.80 -16.41
CA ALA A 557 35.95 10.77 -16.80
C ALA A 557 35.62 11.80 -15.70
N LEU A 558 35.86 11.47 -14.42
CA LEU A 558 35.77 12.39 -13.28
C LEU A 558 37.03 13.23 -13.08
N GLN A 559 38.07 13.02 -13.89
CA GLN A 559 39.39 13.64 -13.74
C GLN A 559 39.98 13.46 -12.33
N ALA A 560 39.80 12.26 -11.79
CA ALA A 560 40.22 11.89 -10.45
C ALA A 560 41.36 10.85 -10.48
N THR A 561 42.04 10.70 -9.35
CA THR A 561 43.01 9.61 -9.09
C THR A 561 42.29 8.34 -8.63
N GLY A 562 41.15 8.48 -7.95
CA GLY A 562 40.37 7.42 -7.31
C GLY A 562 40.61 7.30 -5.80
N ASP A 563 41.62 7.98 -5.26
CA ASP A 563 41.98 7.93 -3.83
C ASP A 563 41.37 9.10 -3.04
N GLU A 564 40.64 9.99 -3.71
CA GLU A 564 39.91 11.09 -3.10
C GLU A 564 38.89 10.56 -2.08
N LEU A 565 38.87 11.15 -0.89
CA LEU A 565 37.95 10.78 0.16
C LEU A 565 36.63 11.52 -0.02
N VAL A 566 35.56 10.75 -0.26
CA VAL A 566 34.21 11.27 -0.47
C VAL A 566 33.36 10.97 0.76
N ARG A 567 32.79 12.03 1.36
CA ARG A 567 31.81 11.90 2.45
C ARG A 567 30.49 11.34 1.91
N LEU A 568 29.85 10.47 2.68
CA LEU A 568 28.64 9.78 2.29
C LEU A 568 27.39 10.52 2.78
N THR A 569 26.32 10.50 1.98
CA THR A 569 24.98 10.88 2.44
C THR A 569 24.39 9.77 3.32
N PRO A 570 23.36 10.03 4.16
CA PRO A 570 22.73 9.00 5.00
C PRO A 570 22.25 7.77 4.20
N ALA A 571 21.73 7.99 2.99
CA ALA A 571 21.31 6.92 2.09
C ALA A 571 22.50 6.03 1.65
N TRP A 572 23.65 6.64 1.40
CA TRP A 572 24.88 5.94 1.05
C TRP A 572 25.47 5.19 2.25
N VAL A 573 25.46 5.78 3.45
CA VAL A 573 25.89 5.09 4.69
C VAL A 573 25.09 3.81 4.89
N ALA A 574 23.75 3.88 4.80
CA ALA A 574 22.89 2.71 4.93
C ALA A 574 23.15 1.64 3.85
N ALA A 575 23.39 2.06 2.61
CA ALA A 575 23.70 1.14 1.51
C ALA A 575 25.08 0.47 1.66
N VAL A 576 26.07 1.21 2.14
CA VAL A 576 27.44 0.72 2.40
C VAL A 576 27.47 -0.23 3.59
N ALA A 577 26.68 0.04 4.64
CA ALA A 577 26.52 -0.85 5.80
C ALA A 577 26.00 -2.25 5.44
N CYS A 578 25.35 -2.40 4.29
CA CYS A 578 24.94 -3.70 3.76
C CYS A 578 26.12 -4.55 3.25
N ARG A 579 27.33 -3.99 3.10
CA ARG A 579 28.50 -4.67 2.55
C ARG A 579 29.38 -5.28 3.63
N ALA A 580 29.90 -6.47 3.37
CA ALA A 580 30.77 -7.16 4.30
C ALA A 580 32.01 -6.31 4.62
N GLY A 581 32.17 -5.93 5.89
CA GLY A 581 33.31 -5.13 6.35
C GLY A 581 33.11 -3.62 6.36
N TYR A 582 31.90 -3.11 6.10
CA TYR A 582 31.63 -1.66 5.96
C TYR A 582 30.51 -1.12 6.88
N GLY A 583 30.41 -1.61 8.12
CA GLY A 583 29.29 -1.30 9.02
C GLY A 583 29.15 0.18 9.42
N ASP A 584 30.25 0.82 9.81
CA ASP A 584 30.28 2.21 10.31
C ASP A 584 31.26 3.04 9.47
N VAL A 585 30.85 3.39 8.26
CA VAL A 585 31.69 4.14 7.32
C VAL A 585 30.92 5.35 6.80
N ASP A 586 31.44 6.54 7.04
CA ASP A 586 30.90 7.84 6.60
C ASP A 586 31.74 8.50 5.49
N VAL A 587 32.92 7.93 5.19
CA VAL A 587 33.84 8.39 4.15
C VAL A 587 34.43 7.19 3.41
N LEU A 588 34.48 7.25 2.07
CA LEU A 588 35.12 6.23 1.24
C LEU A 588 36.05 6.84 0.19
N PRO A 589 37.15 6.14 -0.17
CA PRO A 589 37.88 6.46 -1.41
C PRO A 589 36.93 6.38 -2.62
N LEU A 590 37.04 7.34 -3.54
CA LEU A 590 36.19 7.44 -4.72
C LEU A 590 36.17 6.15 -5.53
N ARG A 591 37.30 5.45 -5.66
CA ARG A 591 37.38 4.15 -6.34
C ARG A 591 36.48 3.10 -5.70
N THR A 592 36.46 3.03 -4.37
CA THR A 592 35.60 2.10 -3.61
C THR A 592 34.14 2.50 -3.75
N LEU A 593 33.86 3.80 -3.67
CA LEU A 593 32.51 4.34 -3.89
C LEU A 593 31.97 3.97 -5.28
N LEU A 594 32.79 4.13 -6.33
CA LEU A 594 32.45 3.77 -7.70
C LEU A 594 32.24 2.26 -7.90
N ARG A 595 32.94 1.40 -7.15
CA ARG A 595 32.64 -0.05 -7.16
C ARG A 595 31.24 -0.35 -6.64
N PHE A 596 30.73 0.48 -5.74
CA PHE A 596 29.43 0.31 -5.09
C PHE A 596 28.32 1.17 -5.71
N ALA A 597 28.63 2.06 -6.65
CA ALA A 597 27.69 2.97 -7.29
C ALA A 597 26.95 2.33 -8.46
N ARG A 598 25.73 2.83 -8.74
CA ARG A 598 24.99 2.46 -9.95
C ARG A 598 25.54 3.18 -11.17
N LEU A 599 26.65 2.67 -11.72
CA LEU A 599 27.32 3.24 -12.88
C LEU A 599 26.67 2.88 -14.22
N ARG A 600 25.84 1.82 -14.23
CA ARG A 600 25.10 1.39 -15.41
C ARG A 600 23.84 0.59 -15.06
N PRO A 601 22.76 0.74 -15.81
CA PRO A 601 22.50 1.87 -16.71
C PRO A 601 22.20 3.15 -15.91
N ILE A 602 22.60 4.30 -16.43
CA ILE A 602 22.19 5.60 -15.91
C ILE A 602 20.73 5.83 -16.28
N GLY A 603 19.90 5.94 -15.24
CA GLY A 603 18.47 6.21 -15.38
C GLY A 603 18.20 7.65 -15.83
N ARG A 604 16.98 7.86 -16.35
CA ARG A 604 16.53 9.16 -16.87
C ARG A 604 16.67 10.30 -15.87
N ASP A 605 16.32 10.05 -14.61
CA ASP A 605 16.34 11.06 -13.56
C ASP A 605 17.77 11.50 -13.22
N VAL A 606 18.70 10.53 -13.13
CA VAL A 606 20.13 10.81 -12.91
C VAL A 606 20.74 11.57 -14.09
N ALA A 607 20.45 11.14 -15.32
CA ALA A 607 20.96 11.82 -16.52
C ALA A 607 20.43 13.26 -16.64
N LYS A 608 19.14 13.51 -16.33
CA LYS A 608 18.59 14.87 -16.31
C LYS A 608 19.25 15.75 -15.24
N ARG A 609 19.40 15.23 -14.01
CA ARG A 609 20.05 15.96 -12.92
C ARG A 609 21.49 16.34 -13.27
N LEU A 610 22.25 15.39 -13.82
CA LEU A 610 23.64 15.63 -14.27
C LEU A 610 23.74 16.74 -15.33
N VAL A 611 22.80 16.80 -16.27
CA VAL A 611 22.85 17.78 -17.38
C VAL A 611 22.42 19.17 -16.95
N GLN A 612 21.48 19.26 -16.01
CA GLN A 612 21.07 20.53 -15.41
C GLN A 612 22.27 21.29 -14.79
N LEU A 613 23.33 20.57 -14.38
CA LEU A 613 24.55 21.18 -13.86
C LEU A 613 25.35 22.00 -14.91
N THR A 614 25.18 21.74 -16.21
CA THR A 614 25.99 22.39 -17.27
C THR A 614 25.43 23.73 -17.75
N ALA A 615 24.17 24.07 -17.45
CA ALA A 615 23.42 25.20 -18.01
C ALA A 615 23.37 25.31 -19.57
N VAL A 616 23.94 24.35 -20.31
CA VAL A 616 24.00 24.38 -21.77
C VAL A 616 22.82 23.62 -22.38
N GLY A 617 21.82 24.36 -22.87
CA GLY A 617 20.59 23.80 -23.44
C GLY A 617 20.77 22.90 -24.66
N ALA A 618 21.90 22.96 -25.36
CA ALA A 618 22.20 22.06 -26.48
C ALA A 618 22.36 20.60 -26.02
N TRP A 619 22.92 20.36 -24.84
CA TRP A 619 23.11 19.03 -24.28
C TRP A 619 21.83 18.44 -23.72
N GLN A 620 20.92 19.28 -23.22
CA GLN A 620 19.57 18.86 -22.84
C GLN A 620 18.87 18.14 -24.00
N ARG A 621 19.01 18.65 -25.23
CA ARG A 621 18.45 18.01 -26.44
C ARG A 621 19.09 16.65 -26.76
N VAL A 622 20.40 16.52 -26.57
CA VAL A 622 21.12 15.25 -26.80
C VAL A 622 20.70 14.21 -25.79
N VAL A 623 20.62 14.57 -24.52
CA VAL A 623 20.23 13.66 -23.43
C VAL A 623 18.78 13.25 -23.62
N ASP A 624 17.90 14.20 -23.91
CA ASP A 624 16.50 13.98 -24.23
C ASP A 624 16.28 13.06 -25.44
N ALA A 625 17.11 13.18 -26.48
CA ALA A 625 17.07 12.32 -27.66
C ALA A 625 17.69 10.93 -27.43
N ARG A 626 18.39 10.74 -26.31
CA ARG A 626 19.20 9.53 -26.00
C ARG A 626 18.90 8.94 -24.62
N MET A 627 17.78 9.33 -23.99
CA MET A 627 17.44 8.93 -22.61
C MET A 627 17.36 7.41 -22.40
N GLU A 628 17.25 6.65 -23.48
CA GLU A 628 17.00 5.21 -23.48
C GLU A 628 18.22 4.38 -23.90
N ASP A 629 19.33 5.03 -24.27
CA ASP A 629 20.58 4.42 -24.73
C ASP A 629 21.32 3.60 -23.64
N GLN A 630 20.76 3.49 -22.43
CA GLN A 630 21.35 2.82 -21.27
C GLN A 630 22.81 3.25 -21.05
N TRP A 631 23.01 4.56 -20.86
CA TRP A 631 24.34 5.15 -20.68
C TRP A 631 25.09 4.52 -19.50
N GLU A 632 26.40 4.42 -19.63
CA GLU A 632 27.30 4.24 -18.48
C GLU A 632 27.71 5.64 -17.99
N LEU A 633 27.98 5.80 -16.69
CA LEU A 633 28.21 7.13 -16.09
C LEU A 633 29.27 7.95 -16.84
N TRP A 634 30.38 7.32 -17.19
CA TRP A 634 31.49 7.95 -17.90
C TRP A 634 31.10 8.50 -19.29
N ASP A 635 30.06 7.94 -19.94
CA ASP A 635 29.53 8.49 -21.19
C ASP A 635 28.96 9.89 -20.94
N VAL A 636 28.19 10.04 -19.86
CA VAL A 636 27.50 11.27 -19.47
C VAL A 636 28.51 12.30 -19.02
N LEU A 637 29.44 11.90 -18.15
CA LEU A 637 30.47 12.79 -17.61
C LEU A 637 31.34 13.41 -18.70
N ASN A 638 31.72 12.63 -19.72
CA ASN A 638 32.45 13.15 -20.86
C ASN A 638 31.64 14.18 -21.66
N LEU A 639 30.31 14.00 -21.76
CA LEU A 639 29.43 15.00 -22.38
C LEU A 639 29.39 16.28 -21.54
N LEU A 640 29.22 16.17 -20.22
CA LEU A 640 29.23 17.33 -19.32
C LEU A 640 30.55 18.12 -19.41
N TYR A 641 31.68 17.39 -19.37
CA TYR A 641 33.00 18.00 -19.51
C TYR A 641 33.18 18.69 -20.85
N SER A 642 32.77 18.05 -21.96
CA SER A 642 32.79 18.68 -23.28
C SER A 642 31.86 19.90 -23.39
N GLY A 643 30.84 19.97 -22.53
CA GLY A 643 29.93 21.09 -22.37
C GLY A 643 30.45 22.19 -21.44
N GLY A 644 31.66 22.08 -20.91
CA GLY A 644 32.29 23.10 -20.06
C GLY A 644 31.99 22.97 -18.56
N TYR A 645 31.33 21.90 -18.10
CA TYR A 645 31.15 21.65 -16.68
C TYR A 645 32.41 21.04 -16.04
N ASP A 646 32.82 21.59 -14.90
CA ASP A 646 33.90 21.02 -14.08
C ASP A 646 33.41 19.78 -13.32
N VAL A 647 33.65 18.61 -13.93
CA VAL A 647 33.30 17.30 -13.35
C VAL A 647 33.99 17.01 -12.02
N THR A 648 35.06 17.73 -11.65
CA THR A 648 35.74 17.54 -10.36
C THR A 648 34.91 18.01 -9.17
N ARG A 649 33.93 18.89 -9.40
CA ARG A 649 32.98 19.31 -8.37
C ARG A 649 32.21 18.13 -7.77
N LEU A 650 31.92 17.11 -8.58
CA LEU A 650 31.15 15.94 -8.14
C LEU A 650 31.76 15.25 -6.92
N TRP A 651 33.09 15.18 -6.81
CA TRP A 651 33.76 14.53 -5.68
C TRP A 651 34.37 15.51 -4.67
N LYS A 652 34.38 16.82 -4.97
CA LYS A 652 34.83 17.88 -4.04
C LYS A 652 33.72 18.46 -3.18
N ALA A 653 32.48 18.45 -3.69
CA ALA A 653 31.33 19.03 -3.02
C ALA A 653 30.93 18.24 -1.76
N ASP A 654 30.44 18.93 -0.74
CA ASP A 654 29.96 18.31 0.49
C ASP A 654 28.63 17.56 0.26
N PRO A 655 28.30 16.51 1.04
CA PRO A 655 27.12 15.65 0.81
C PRO A 655 25.77 16.38 0.76
N GLY A 656 25.68 17.60 1.27
CA GLY A 656 24.48 18.44 1.23
C GLY A 656 24.33 19.28 -0.03
N GLU A 657 25.36 19.34 -0.89
CA GLU A 657 25.35 20.09 -2.14
C GLU A 657 24.70 19.30 -3.28
N ASP A 658 24.00 20.01 -4.18
CA ASP A 658 23.22 19.40 -5.26
C ASP A 658 24.06 18.68 -6.32
N ASP A 659 25.34 19.04 -6.43
CA ASP A 659 26.31 18.42 -7.32
C ASP A 659 27.23 17.41 -6.63
N ALA A 660 27.03 17.09 -5.34
CA ALA A 660 27.79 16.03 -4.69
C ALA A 660 27.50 14.66 -5.32
N PHE A 661 28.53 13.84 -5.51
CA PHE A 661 28.43 12.52 -6.14
C PHE A 661 27.36 11.66 -5.47
N CYS A 662 27.37 11.62 -4.13
CA CYS A 662 26.44 10.84 -3.32
C CYS A 662 25.01 11.40 -3.32
N ALA A 663 24.80 12.65 -3.75
CA ALA A 663 23.48 13.25 -3.95
C ALA A 663 22.92 12.94 -5.34
N VAL A 664 23.78 12.85 -6.37
CA VAL A 664 23.37 12.66 -7.76
C VAL A 664 23.34 11.19 -8.18
N ILE A 665 24.34 10.40 -7.80
CA ILE A 665 24.53 9.01 -8.21
C ILE A 665 24.09 8.06 -7.08
N PRO A 666 23.08 7.20 -7.31
CA PRO A 666 22.62 6.28 -6.29
C PRO A 666 23.58 5.09 -6.12
N PRO A 667 23.57 4.42 -4.95
CA PRO A 667 24.26 3.15 -4.76
C PRO A 667 23.65 2.04 -5.65
N GLU A 668 24.45 1.02 -5.95
CA GLU A 668 24.02 -0.18 -6.67
C GLU A 668 22.96 -0.92 -5.85
N PRO A 669 21.78 -1.24 -6.41
CA PRO A 669 20.73 -1.95 -5.69
C PRO A 669 20.99 -3.46 -5.65
N PHE A 670 20.31 -4.18 -4.76
CA PHE A 670 20.28 -5.65 -4.78
C PHE A 670 19.62 -6.15 -6.08
N ARG A 671 20.31 -7.01 -6.83
CA ARG A 671 19.75 -7.67 -8.03
C ARG A 671 19.13 -9.01 -7.65
N LEU A 672 17.88 -9.22 -8.05
CA LEU A 672 17.13 -10.43 -7.72
C LEU A 672 17.47 -11.60 -8.66
N TYR A 673 17.60 -12.78 -8.07
CA TYR A 673 17.72 -14.08 -8.74
C TYR A 673 16.81 -15.08 -8.05
N SER A 674 16.10 -15.92 -8.81
CA SER A 674 15.32 -17.03 -8.24
C SER A 674 16.25 -18.08 -7.63
N ILE A 675 15.92 -18.56 -6.43
CA ILE A 675 16.71 -19.57 -5.74
C ILE A 675 16.42 -20.94 -6.36
N ALA A 676 17.48 -21.66 -6.74
CA ALA A 676 17.43 -22.94 -7.43
C ALA A 676 17.66 -24.17 -6.52
N SER A 677 17.63 -23.96 -5.21
CA SER A 677 17.76 -24.99 -4.18
C SER A 677 16.55 -24.94 -3.24
N ALA A 678 16.31 -26.01 -2.50
CA ALA A 678 15.35 -26.06 -1.42
C ALA A 678 16.03 -26.66 -0.18
N PRO A 679 15.94 -26.03 1.01
CA PRO A 679 16.44 -26.62 2.24
C PRO A 679 15.49 -27.72 2.72
N PRO A 680 15.94 -28.62 3.61
CA PRO A 680 15.03 -29.50 4.33
C PRO A 680 13.94 -28.70 5.07
N PRO A 681 12.70 -29.20 5.14
CA PRO A 681 11.63 -28.51 5.86
C PRO A 681 12.02 -28.17 7.30
N GLY A 682 11.83 -26.91 7.70
CA GLY A 682 12.12 -26.42 9.05
C GLY A 682 13.61 -26.20 9.38
N ALA A 683 14.54 -26.57 8.50
CA ALA A 683 15.96 -26.38 8.72
C ALA A 683 16.49 -25.09 8.07
N PRO A 684 17.49 -24.42 8.66
CA PRO A 684 18.18 -23.32 7.98
C PRO A 684 18.93 -23.83 6.75
N ALA A 685 18.95 -23.03 5.70
CA ALA A 685 19.73 -23.30 4.51
C ALA A 685 21.23 -23.25 4.83
N THR A 686 21.97 -24.24 4.36
CA THR A 686 23.43 -24.26 4.36
C THR A 686 24.00 -23.85 3.00
N THR A 687 23.21 -23.96 1.93
CA THR A 687 23.62 -23.61 0.58
C THR A 687 22.47 -22.99 -0.20
N LEU A 688 22.76 -21.92 -0.95
CA LEU A 688 21.88 -21.38 -1.98
C LEU A 688 22.45 -21.67 -3.37
N ARG A 689 21.61 -22.13 -4.30
CA ARG A 689 21.99 -22.33 -5.70
C ARG A 689 21.35 -21.29 -6.60
N LEU A 690 22.10 -20.77 -7.58
CA LEU A 690 21.62 -19.79 -8.56
C LEU A 690 21.93 -20.24 -9.99
N VAL A 691 21.04 -19.90 -10.93
CA VAL A 691 21.27 -20.02 -12.37
C VAL A 691 21.24 -18.62 -12.97
N VAL A 692 22.37 -18.17 -13.50
CA VAL A 692 22.60 -16.78 -13.92
C VAL A 692 22.89 -16.73 -15.41
N ALA A 693 22.01 -16.12 -16.19
CA ALA A 693 22.28 -15.83 -17.60
C ALA A 693 23.13 -14.55 -17.75
N GLY A 694 24.08 -14.57 -18.69
CA GLY A 694 24.87 -13.41 -19.05
C GLY A 694 24.07 -12.35 -19.81
N LEU A 695 24.25 -11.08 -19.43
CA LEU A 695 23.71 -9.94 -20.17
C LEU A 695 24.84 -9.21 -20.91
N ASP A 696 24.86 -9.39 -22.22
CA ASP A 696 25.75 -8.74 -23.18
C ASP A 696 24.91 -8.10 -24.29
N TYR A 697 25.18 -6.84 -24.64
CA TYR A 697 24.47 -6.15 -25.72
C TYR A 697 25.32 -5.05 -26.37
N THR A 698 24.99 -4.68 -27.60
CA THR A 698 25.63 -3.55 -28.29
C THR A 698 24.63 -2.40 -28.42
N SER A 699 25.01 -1.21 -27.96
CA SER A 699 24.19 0.00 -28.19
C SER A 699 24.11 0.29 -29.69
N ALA A 700 22.95 0.69 -30.21
CA ALA A 700 22.86 1.02 -31.64
C ALA A 700 23.57 2.34 -31.96
N ARG A 701 23.97 2.51 -33.22
CA ARG A 701 24.47 3.78 -33.74
C ARG A 701 23.35 4.82 -33.75
N THR A 702 23.63 6.03 -33.30
CA THR A 702 22.74 7.19 -33.42
C THR A 702 23.48 8.35 -34.11
N PRO A 703 22.81 9.44 -34.52
CA PRO A 703 23.49 10.65 -35.01
C PRO A 703 24.48 11.26 -34.02
N TRP A 704 24.40 10.88 -32.74
CA TRP A 704 25.16 11.46 -31.63
C TRP A 704 25.99 10.42 -30.85
N SER A 705 26.01 9.15 -31.28
CA SER A 705 26.80 8.08 -30.64
C SER A 705 27.13 6.91 -31.55
N TYR A 706 28.23 6.26 -31.23
CA TYR A 706 28.70 5.06 -31.91
C TYR A 706 28.25 3.80 -31.18
N PRO A 707 28.17 2.65 -31.89
CA PRO A 707 27.93 1.36 -31.25
C PRO A 707 28.98 1.06 -30.19
N ARG A 708 28.53 0.58 -29.02
CA ARG A 708 29.39 0.17 -27.91
C ARG A 708 28.89 -1.14 -27.34
N GLU A 709 29.80 -2.09 -27.12
CA GLU A 709 29.51 -3.28 -26.33
C GLU A 709 29.32 -2.90 -24.87
N ARG A 710 28.27 -3.44 -24.25
CA ARG A 710 27.87 -3.20 -22.88
C ARG A 710 27.57 -4.53 -22.20
N ARG A 711 27.76 -4.55 -20.89
CA ARG A 711 27.64 -5.73 -20.03
C ARG A 711 26.74 -5.42 -18.85
N GLY A 712 26.00 -6.41 -18.37
CA GLY A 712 25.22 -6.27 -17.14
C GLY A 712 26.11 -6.41 -15.89
N THR A 713 26.03 -5.45 -14.96
CA THR A 713 26.83 -5.41 -13.71
C THR A 713 26.73 -6.71 -12.91
N ALA A 714 25.53 -7.07 -12.45
CA ALA A 714 25.35 -8.24 -11.58
C ALA A 714 25.70 -9.58 -12.25
N SER A 715 25.29 -9.78 -13.51
CA SER A 715 25.60 -11.03 -14.24
C SER A 715 27.11 -11.26 -14.37
N HIS A 716 27.87 -10.24 -14.79
CA HIS A 716 29.31 -10.35 -14.97
C HIS A 716 30.07 -10.41 -13.65
N PHE A 717 29.60 -9.71 -12.63
CA PHE A 717 30.10 -9.85 -11.26
C PHE A 717 29.98 -11.30 -10.78
N LEU A 718 28.79 -11.91 -10.90
CA LEU A 718 28.58 -13.30 -10.50
C LEU A 718 29.36 -14.31 -11.34
N ARG A 719 29.60 -14.04 -12.64
CA ARG A 719 30.49 -14.85 -13.46
C ARG A 719 31.93 -14.83 -12.96
N ARG A 720 32.45 -13.64 -12.62
CA ARG A 720 33.81 -13.48 -12.06
C ARG A 720 33.93 -14.20 -10.72
N VAL A 721 32.98 -13.93 -9.82
CA VAL A 721 32.91 -14.55 -8.49
C VAL A 721 32.84 -16.08 -8.56
N SER A 722 32.07 -16.61 -9.52
CA SER A 722 31.97 -18.05 -9.77
C SER A 722 33.28 -18.69 -10.23
N ALA A 723 34.10 -17.95 -10.99
CA ALA A 723 35.38 -18.44 -11.49
C ALA A 723 36.49 -18.43 -10.42
N GLU A 724 36.54 -17.37 -9.61
CA GLU A 724 37.53 -17.20 -8.53
C GLU A 724 37.26 -18.17 -7.37
N GLY A 725 35.99 -18.26 -6.93
CA GLY A 725 35.62 -18.92 -5.68
C GLY A 725 36.15 -18.18 -4.44
N ARG A 726 35.46 -18.32 -3.30
CA ARG A 726 35.78 -17.69 -2.00
C ARG A 726 35.47 -16.19 -1.86
N HIS A 727 34.76 -15.59 -2.81
CA HIS A 727 34.26 -14.22 -2.65
C HIS A 727 33.08 -14.18 -1.68
N ARG A 728 33.08 -13.23 -0.74
CA ARG A 728 31.98 -13.01 0.21
C ARG A 728 30.97 -12.05 -0.40
N LEU A 729 29.71 -12.43 -0.39
CA LEU A 729 28.58 -11.73 -1.02
C LEU A 729 27.60 -11.26 0.05
N SER A 730 27.04 -10.07 -0.14
CA SER A 730 25.89 -9.57 0.62
C SER A 730 24.60 -10.04 -0.04
N LEU A 731 23.76 -10.72 0.74
CA LEU A 731 22.54 -11.36 0.28
C LEU A 731 21.32 -10.87 1.07
N ARG A 732 20.17 -10.80 0.40
CA ARG A 732 18.87 -10.57 1.03
C ARG A 732 17.86 -11.60 0.52
N ILE A 733 17.21 -12.35 1.41
CA ILE A 733 16.12 -13.25 1.01
C ILE A 733 14.89 -12.41 0.71
N VAL A 734 14.23 -12.73 -0.40
CA VAL A 734 13.11 -11.95 -0.93
C VAL A 734 11.93 -12.90 -1.16
N PRO A 735 10.94 -12.88 -0.25
CA PRO A 735 9.77 -13.74 -0.33
C PRO A 735 8.93 -13.53 -1.60
N THR A 736 8.41 -14.61 -2.19
CA THR A 736 7.51 -14.61 -3.36
C THR A 736 6.19 -15.34 -3.07
N PRO A 737 5.24 -14.72 -2.31
CA PRO A 737 4.04 -15.42 -1.82
C PRO A 737 3.16 -16.06 -2.91
N ARG A 738 3.10 -15.46 -4.11
CA ARG A 738 2.31 -15.97 -5.25
C ARG A 738 3.04 -16.95 -6.16
N PHE A 739 4.32 -17.21 -5.89
CA PHE A 739 5.14 -18.16 -6.64
C PHE A 739 5.57 -19.31 -5.71
N ARG A 740 4.56 -20.03 -5.21
CA ARG A 740 4.69 -21.08 -4.19
C ARG A 740 4.07 -22.37 -4.67
N LEU A 741 4.65 -23.49 -4.24
CA LEU A 741 4.01 -24.80 -4.39
C LEU A 741 2.62 -24.81 -3.73
N PRO A 742 1.65 -25.57 -4.29
CA PRO A 742 0.35 -25.75 -3.67
C PRO A 742 0.49 -26.39 -2.29
N ALA A 743 -0.35 -25.97 -1.35
CA ALA A 743 -0.38 -26.53 0.00
C ALA A 743 -0.74 -28.02 0.01
N ASP A 744 -1.65 -28.43 -0.89
CA ASP A 744 -1.98 -29.84 -1.13
C ASP A 744 -0.92 -30.46 -2.07
N PRO A 745 -0.08 -31.38 -1.57
CA PRO A 745 1.00 -31.99 -2.35
C PRO A 745 0.49 -32.98 -3.41
N ALA A 746 -0.81 -33.33 -3.42
CA ALA A 746 -1.44 -34.12 -4.48
C ALA A 746 -1.81 -33.28 -5.71
N ARG A 747 -1.87 -31.95 -5.60
CA ARG A 747 -2.17 -31.08 -6.73
C ARG A 747 -1.04 -31.12 -7.76
N PRO A 748 -1.35 -31.35 -9.06
CA PRO A 748 -0.35 -31.29 -10.11
C PRO A 748 0.23 -29.88 -10.26
N VAL A 749 1.45 -29.81 -10.77
CA VAL A 749 2.11 -28.55 -11.13
C VAL A 749 2.62 -28.59 -12.56
N VAL A 750 2.33 -27.52 -13.30
CA VAL A 750 2.78 -27.31 -14.67
C VAL A 750 3.71 -26.10 -14.67
N MET A 751 4.93 -26.28 -15.15
CA MET A 751 6.01 -25.30 -15.06
C MET A 751 6.53 -24.99 -16.46
N PHE A 752 6.57 -23.71 -16.82
CA PHE A 752 7.08 -23.21 -18.10
C PHE A 752 8.31 -22.34 -17.86
N ALA A 753 9.44 -22.76 -18.42
CA ALA A 753 10.74 -22.14 -18.21
C ALA A 753 11.40 -21.76 -19.53
N ALA A 754 12.13 -20.64 -19.54
CA ALA A 754 13.06 -20.32 -20.61
C ALA A 754 14.45 -19.98 -20.07
N GLY A 755 15.48 -20.65 -20.58
CA GLY A 755 16.88 -20.43 -20.17
C GLY A 755 17.06 -20.49 -18.65
N SER A 756 17.61 -19.41 -18.05
CA SER A 756 17.80 -19.31 -16.60
C SER A 756 16.49 -19.31 -15.79
N GLY A 757 15.33 -19.14 -16.44
CA GLY A 757 14.02 -19.29 -15.82
C GLY A 757 13.72 -20.71 -15.31
N ILE A 758 14.60 -21.69 -15.53
CA ILE A 758 14.52 -23.00 -14.90
C ILE A 758 14.82 -22.95 -13.39
N ALA A 759 15.51 -21.91 -12.90
CA ALA A 759 16.00 -21.82 -11.53
C ALA A 759 14.95 -22.18 -10.46
N PRO A 760 13.80 -21.51 -10.34
CA PRO A 760 12.86 -21.81 -9.26
C PRO A 760 12.26 -23.22 -9.38
N PHE A 761 12.20 -23.78 -10.59
CA PHE A 761 11.65 -25.13 -10.81
C PHE A 761 12.60 -26.23 -10.37
N LEU A 762 13.92 -25.98 -10.35
CA LEU A 762 14.87 -26.88 -9.70
C LEU A 762 14.59 -26.98 -8.19
N ALA A 763 14.26 -25.85 -7.55
CA ALA A 763 13.85 -25.84 -6.15
C ALA A 763 12.49 -26.53 -5.93
N PHE A 764 11.51 -26.29 -6.82
CA PHE A 764 10.21 -26.97 -6.75
C PHE A 764 10.34 -28.48 -6.88
N VAL A 765 11.07 -28.96 -7.89
CA VAL A 765 11.28 -30.40 -8.11
C VAL A 765 12.02 -31.03 -6.91
N ALA A 766 13.02 -30.33 -6.35
CA ALA A 766 13.73 -30.82 -5.17
C ALA A 766 12.84 -30.89 -3.91
N ALA A 767 11.92 -29.94 -3.74
CA ALA A 767 11.03 -29.89 -2.57
C ALA A 767 9.81 -30.81 -2.67
N ARG A 768 9.42 -31.23 -3.89
CA ARG A 768 8.20 -32.01 -4.09
C ARG A 768 8.40 -33.49 -3.77
N THR A 769 7.71 -33.93 -2.73
CA THR A 769 7.69 -35.32 -2.25
C THR A 769 6.34 -36.01 -2.42
N GLY A 770 5.27 -35.26 -2.72
CA GLY A 770 3.91 -35.78 -2.87
C GLY A 770 3.58 -36.43 -4.22
N PRO A 771 2.39 -37.05 -4.33
CA PRO A 771 1.99 -37.82 -5.52
C PRO A 771 1.53 -36.97 -6.70
N GLY A 772 1.35 -35.66 -6.53
CA GLY A 772 0.88 -34.78 -7.60
C GLY A 772 1.89 -34.68 -8.76
N GLU A 773 1.41 -34.87 -9.97
CA GLU A 773 2.22 -34.87 -11.20
C GLU A 773 3.00 -33.55 -11.38
N ASN A 774 4.26 -33.66 -11.82
CA ASN A 774 5.11 -32.52 -12.15
C ASN A 774 5.40 -32.51 -13.64
N ARG A 775 5.02 -31.44 -14.33
CA ARG A 775 5.31 -31.27 -15.74
C ARG A 775 6.15 -30.01 -15.96
N LEU A 776 7.34 -30.15 -16.51
CA LEU A 776 8.26 -29.05 -16.81
C LEU A 776 8.46 -28.92 -18.31
N TYR A 777 8.16 -27.74 -18.85
CA TYR A 777 8.43 -27.35 -20.21
C TYR A 777 9.60 -26.37 -20.22
N LEU A 778 10.71 -26.73 -20.88
CA LEU A 778 11.92 -25.92 -20.91
C LEU A 778 12.24 -25.47 -22.34
N GLY A 779 12.29 -24.16 -22.55
CA GLY A 779 12.77 -23.55 -23.79
C GLY A 779 14.24 -23.15 -23.69
N ILE A 780 15.09 -23.72 -24.55
CA ILE A 780 16.51 -23.36 -24.69
C ILE A 780 16.90 -23.27 -26.17
N ARG A 781 18.10 -22.80 -26.48
CA ARG A 781 18.51 -22.58 -27.89
C ARG A 781 19.07 -23.85 -28.51
N THR A 782 20.02 -24.48 -27.84
CA THR A 782 20.77 -25.63 -28.35
C THR A 782 21.01 -26.67 -27.25
N PRO A 783 21.35 -27.93 -27.58
CA PRO A 783 21.57 -29.00 -26.60
C PRO A 783 22.66 -28.70 -25.57
N GLU A 784 23.67 -27.91 -25.91
CA GLU A 784 24.78 -27.59 -25.02
C GLU A 784 24.35 -26.71 -23.84
N GLU A 785 23.21 -26.02 -23.95
CA GLU A 785 22.62 -25.22 -22.85
C GLU A 785 21.86 -26.09 -21.84
N PHE A 786 21.56 -27.35 -22.17
CA PHE A 786 20.97 -28.29 -21.24
C PHE A 786 22.06 -28.86 -20.32
N VAL A 787 22.13 -28.34 -19.10
CA VAL A 787 23.11 -28.80 -18.11
C VAL A 787 22.49 -29.94 -17.30
N GLU A 788 23.20 -31.07 -17.16
CA GLU A 788 22.74 -32.21 -16.36
C GLU A 788 22.32 -31.76 -14.95
N HIS A 789 21.02 -31.85 -14.67
CA HIS A 789 20.43 -31.48 -13.39
C HIS A 789 20.07 -32.75 -12.64
N ALA A 790 20.97 -33.22 -11.77
CA ALA A 790 20.77 -34.45 -10.99
C ALA A 790 19.40 -34.49 -10.26
N ALA A 791 18.86 -33.35 -9.85
CA ALA A 791 17.52 -33.25 -9.26
C ALA A 791 16.41 -33.61 -10.26
N LEU A 792 16.50 -33.19 -11.52
CA LEU A 792 15.55 -33.56 -12.58
C LEU A 792 15.65 -35.05 -12.91
N ASP A 793 16.87 -35.58 -13.04
CA ASP A 793 17.10 -37.01 -13.30
C ASP A 793 16.54 -37.88 -12.17
N THR A 794 16.80 -37.50 -10.91
CA THR A 794 16.29 -38.21 -9.72
C THR A 794 14.75 -38.19 -9.69
N ALA A 795 14.13 -37.04 -9.97
CA ALA A 795 12.68 -36.93 -9.99
C ALA A 795 12.04 -37.71 -11.15
N ALA A 796 12.66 -37.71 -12.33
CA ALA A 796 12.20 -38.48 -13.49
C ALA A 796 12.34 -40.00 -13.25
N ALA A 797 13.47 -40.45 -12.71
CA ALA A 797 13.70 -41.86 -12.33
C ALA A 797 12.67 -42.36 -11.31
N ALA A 798 12.22 -41.48 -10.41
CA ALA A 798 11.16 -41.77 -9.45
C ALA A 798 9.73 -41.68 -10.03
N GLY A 799 9.58 -41.43 -11.34
CA GLY A 799 8.28 -41.25 -12.00
C GLY A 799 7.54 -39.98 -11.60
N ARG A 800 8.22 -39.03 -10.93
CA ARG A 800 7.60 -37.81 -10.38
C ARG A 800 7.66 -36.63 -11.33
N LEU A 801 8.55 -36.64 -12.33
CA LEU A 801 8.74 -35.54 -13.27
C LEU A 801 8.58 -36.01 -14.71
N ARG A 802 7.78 -35.27 -15.48
CA ARG A 802 7.77 -35.29 -16.94
C ARG A 802 8.42 -34.01 -17.47
N LEU A 803 9.53 -34.17 -18.20
CA LEU A 803 10.28 -33.06 -18.78
C LEU A 803 10.08 -33.02 -20.31
N SER A 804 9.67 -31.87 -20.82
CA SER A 804 9.58 -31.59 -22.26
C SER A 804 10.49 -30.41 -22.61
N VAL A 805 11.51 -30.65 -23.43
CA VAL A 805 12.48 -29.62 -23.85
C VAL A 805 12.25 -29.20 -25.30
N ALA A 806 12.24 -27.89 -25.54
CA ALA A 806 12.09 -27.27 -26.84
C ALA A 806 13.36 -26.51 -27.23
N PHE A 807 14.05 -26.98 -28.27
CA PHE A 807 15.24 -26.34 -28.82
C PHE A 807 14.87 -25.38 -29.95
N SER A 808 15.05 -24.09 -29.72
CA SER A 808 14.65 -23.05 -30.69
C SER A 808 15.64 -22.86 -31.85
N ARG A 809 16.84 -23.44 -31.78
CA ARG A 809 17.90 -23.29 -32.80
C ARG A 809 18.57 -24.60 -33.22
N ALA A 810 18.07 -25.76 -32.78
CA ALA A 810 18.65 -27.06 -33.11
C ALA A 810 17.57 -28.12 -33.33
N ASP A 811 17.80 -29.03 -34.27
CA ASP A 811 16.96 -30.20 -34.54
C ASP A 811 17.31 -31.34 -33.57
N ALA A 812 16.90 -31.17 -32.32
CA ALA A 812 17.19 -32.07 -31.22
C ALA A 812 15.96 -32.26 -30.32
N ALA A 813 16.00 -33.30 -29.48
CA ALA A 813 15.05 -33.57 -28.41
C ALA A 813 15.80 -34.05 -27.16
N ILE A 814 15.12 -34.05 -26.01
CA ILE A 814 15.61 -34.67 -24.78
C ILE A 814 14.74 -35.90 -24.50
N GLY A 815 15.37 -37.07 -24.45
CA GLY A 815 14.78 -38.32 -23.97
C GLY A 815 15.26 -38.65 -22.54
N PHE A 816 14.69 -39.70 -21.94
CA PHE A 816 15.11 -40.21 -20.62
C PHE A 816 15.46 -41.70 -20.75
N ASP A 817 16.71 -42.06 -20.49
CA ASP A 817 17.23 -43.42 -20.68
C ASP A 817 16.92 -44.38 -19.51
N GLY A 818 16.07 -43.95 -18.57
CA GLY A 818 15.76 -44.65 -17.32
C GLY A 818 16.62 -44.22 -16.13
N ARG A 819 17.74 -43.53 -16.37
CA ARG A 819 18.65 -43.02 -15.33
C ARG A 819 18.90 -41.52 -15.45
N ARG A 820 19.07 -40.99 -16.66
CA ARG A 820 19.35 -39.58 -16.92
C ARG A 820 18.69 -39.10 -18.21
N HIS A 821 18.52 -37.79 -18.32
CA HIS A 821 18.09 -37.16 -19.55
C HIS A 821 19.24 -37.11 -20.57
N VAL A 822 18.95 -37.49 -21.82
CA VAL A 822 19.94 -37.57 -22.91
C VAL A 822 19.45 -36.83 -24.15
N VAL A 823 20.38 -36.28 -24.92
CA VAL A 823 20.09 -35.57 -26.17
C VAL A 823 19.90 -36.59 -27.29
N GLU A 824 18.79 -36.45 -28.02
CA GLU A 824 18.40 -37.31 -29.13
C GLU A 824 18.05 -36.46 -30.37
N ALA A 825 17.91 -37.11 -31.54
CA ALA A 825 17.45 -36.45 -32.75
C ALA A 825 15.98 -36.00 -32.59
N GLY A 826 15.66 -34.78 -33.03
CA GLY A 826 14.32 -34.22 -32.89
C GLY A 826 14.05 -33.10 -33.87
N GLN A 827 12.95 -32.37 -33.67
CA GLN A 827 12.58 -31.22 -34.49
C GLN A 827 12.75 -29.93 -33.71
N ARG A 828 13.38 -28.92 -34.36
CA ARG A 828 13.45 -27.57 -33.82
C ARG A 828 12.05 -27.00 -33.60
N ARG A 829 11.78 -26.55 -32.38
CA ARG A 829 10.46 -26.04 -31.95
C ARG A 829 10.59 -25.10 -30.76
N ARG A 830 9.54 -24.34 -30.48
CA ARG A 830 9.41 -23.49 -29.30
C ARG A 830 8.43 -24.09 -28.29
N VAL A 831 8.41 -23.56 -27.07
CA VAL A 831 7.54 -24.07 -26.00
C VAL A 831 6.07 -23.92 -26.35
N ASP A 832 5.67 -22.85 -27.03
CA ASP A 832 4.30 -22.64 -27.49
C ASP A 832 3.86 -23.67 -28.54
N ASP A 833 4.78 -24.16 -29.39
CA ASP A 833 4.50 -25.28 -30.29
C ASP A 833 4.22 -26.58 -29.51
N VAL A 834 4.99 -26.82 -28.43
CA VAL A 834 4.78 -27.99 -27.55
C VAL A 834 3.46 -27.88 -26.79
N ILE A 835 3.10 -26.69 -26.31
CA ILE A 835 1.80 -26.44 -25.65
C ILE A 835 0.66 -26.78 -26.60
N ARG A 836 0.70 -26.30 -27.86
CA ARG A 836 -0.32 -26.61 -28.87
C ARG A 836 -0.39 -28.10 -29.20
N ALA A 837 0.76 -28.78 -29.28
CA ALA A 837 0.82 -30.22 -29.56
C ALA A 837 0.28 -31.07 -28.40
N GLU A 838 0.29 -30.57 -27.17
CA GLU A 838 -0.17 -31.26 -25.96
C GLU A 838 -1.46 -30.66 -25.37
N ALA A 839 -2.24 -29.92 -26.19
CA ALA A 839 -3.39 -29.14 -25.74
C ALA A 839 -4.37 -29.94 -24.88
N ASP A 840 -4.86 -31.09 -25.36
CA ASP A 840 -5.86 -31.89 -24.63
C ASP A 840 -5.35 -32.36 -23.27
N ALA A 841 -4.08 -32.80 -23.20
CA ALA A 841 -3.46 -33.26 -21.96
C ALA A 841 -3.20 -32.11 -20.99
N LEU A 842 -2.87 -30.92 -21.50
CA LEU A 842 -2.72 -29.71 -20.69
C LEU A 842 -4.07 -29.24 -20.16
N TRP A 843 -5.11 -29.25 -20.99
CA TRP A 843 -6.47 -28.87 -20.57
C TRP A 843 -6.98 -29.75 -19.43
N ASP A 844 -6.82 -31.08 -19.54
CA ASP A 844 -7.19 -32.02 -18.46
C ASP A 844 -6.49 -31.69 -17.13
N LEU A 845 -5.20 -31.34 -17.20
CA LEU A 845 -4.42 -30.94 -16.03
C LEU A 845 -4.89 -29.62 -15.41
N VAL A 846 -5.05 -28.57 -16.23
CA VAL A 846 -5.29 -27.20 -15.72
C VAL A 846 -6.76 -26.89 -15.47
N ARG A 847 -7.70 -27.63 -16.05
CA ARG A 847 -9.13 -27.45 -15.80
C ARG A 847 -9.43 -27.62 -14.29
N PRO A 848 -10.31 -26.79 -13.70
CA PRO A 848 -10.68 -26.91 -12.29
C PRO A 848 -11.20 -28.32 -11.95
N VAL A 849 -11.00 -28.74 -10.69
CA VAL A 849 -11.48 -30.04 -10.20
C VAL A 849 -13.00 -30.13 -10.30
N GLU A 850 -13.70 -29.03 -10.05
CA GLU A 850 -15.16 -28.90 -10.13
C GLU A 850 -15.69 -29.19 -11.54
N ASP A 851 -14.90 -28.84 -12.56
CA ASP A 851 -15.24 -29.07 -13.97
C ASP A 851 -14.72 -30.45 -14.46
N GLY A 852 -14.31 -31.33 -13.54
CA GLY A 852 -13.78 -32.66 -13.80
C GLY A 852 -12.32 -32.70 -14.24
N GLY A 853 -11.57 -31.60 -14.10
CA GLY A 853 -10.13 -31.56 -14.35
C GLY A 853 -9.29 -31.96 -13.13
N ARG A 854 -7.97 -31.75 -13.20
CA ARG A 854 -7.06 -32.07 -12.10
C ARG A 854 -6.63 -30.86 -11.26
N GLY A 855 -7.07 -29.66 -11.63
CA GLY A 855 -6.87 -28.44 -10.84
C GLY A 855 -5.40 -28.05 -10.65
N ALA A 856 -4.55 -28.28 -11.66
CA ALA A 856 -3.12 -28.01 -11.59
C ALA A 856 -2.82 -26.54 -11.31
N HIS A 857 -1.71 -26.28 -10.61
CA HIS A 857 -1.12 -24.95 -10.54
C HIS A 857 -0.13 -24.77 -11.70
N VAL A 858 -0.18 -23.60 -12.34
CA VAL A 858 0.61 -23.23 -13.51
C VAL A 858 1.64 -22.18 -13.10
N TYR A 859 2.89 -22.36 -13.51
CA TYR A 859 3.97 -21.44 -13.22
C TYR A 859 4.72 -21.08 -14.50
N VAL A 860 5.04 -19.79 -14.66
CA VAL A 860 5.78 -19.29 -15.82
C VAL A 860 6.98 -18.49 -15.32
N CYS A 861 8.19 -18.88 -15.73
CA CYS A 861 9.42 -18.19 -15.38
C CYS A 861 10.31 -17.95 -16.61
N GLY A 862 10.70 -16.70 -16.83
CA GLY A 862 11.50 -16.32 -18.00
C GLY A 862 11.39 -14.84 -18.33
N THR A 863 11.61 -14.49 -19.61
CA THR A 863 11.47 -13.11 -20.08
C THR A 863 10.00 -12.74 -20.27
N ALA A 864 9.67 -11.45 -20.25
CA ALA A 864 8.30 -10.97 -20.51
C ALA A 864 7.72 -11.50 -21.83
N ARG A 865 8.53 -11.52 -22.90
CA ARG A 865 8.11 -12.06 -24.20
C ARG A 865 7.80 -13.57 -24.16
N PHE A 866 8.59 -14.32 -23.39
CA PHE A 866 8.33 -15.74 -23.19
C PHE A 866 7.02 -15.95 -22.42
N ALA A 867 6.81 -15.20 -21.34
CA ALA A 867 5.59 -15.29 -20.55
C ALA A 867 4.34 -14.98 -21.40
N VAL A 868 4.34 -13.89 -22.17
CA VAL A 868 3.25 -13.55 -23.10
C VAL A 868 2.97 -14.68 -24.09
N SER A 869 4.02 -15.27 -24.69
CA SER A 869 3.87 -16.38 -25.63
C SER A 869 3.26 -17.63 -24.98
N VAL A 870 3.67 -17.97 -23.76
CA VAL A 870 3.12 -19.10 -23.00
C VAL A 870 1.65 -18.86 -22.64
N LEU A 871 1.31 -17.68 -22.11
CA LEU A 871 -0.06 -17.34 -21.74
C LEU A 871 -0.99 -17.34 -22.95
N GLN A 872 -0.56 -16.79 -24.09
CA GLN A 872 -1.33 -16.85 -25.34
C GLN A 872 -1.55 -18.28 -25.82
N ALA A 873 -0.51 -19.14 -25.74
CA ALA A 873 -0.65 -20.54 -26.10
C ALA A 873 -1.59 -21.30 -25.15
N LEU A 874 -1.48 -21.05 -23.83
CA LEU A 874 -2.37 -21.62 -22.82
C LEU A 874 -3.83 -21.18 -23.01
N ALA A 875 -4.08 -19.91 -23.34
CA ALA A 875 -5.43 -19.45 -23.68
C ALA A 875 -6.00 -20.22 -24.88
N GLY A 876 -5.16 -20.57 -25.85
CA GLY A 876 -5.55 -21.38 -27.02
C GLY A 876 -5.81 -22.86 -26.73
N VAL A 877 -5.38 -23.37 -25.57
CA VAL A 877 -5.67 -24.76 -25.12
C VAL A 877 -7.09 -24.89 -24.57
N VAL A 878 -7.68 -23.78 -24.12
CA VAL A 878 -8.99 -23.76 -23.44
C VAL A 878 -10.13 -23.76 -24.45
N PRO A 879 -11.12 -24.65 -24.34
CA PRO A 879 -12.36 -24.54 -25.09
C PRO A 879 -13.15 -23.29 -24.67
N GLY A 880 -13.49 -22.42 -25.61
CA GLY A 880 -14.25 -21.19 -25.34
C GLY A 880 -13.36 -19.96 -25.11
N ASP A 881 -13.70 -19.12 -24.13
CA ASP A 881 -12.94 -17.89 -23.83
C ASP A 881 -11.70 -18.20 -22.97
N GLY A 882 -10.58 -18.48 -23.63
CA GLY A 882 -9.30 -18.74 -22.95
C GLY A 882 -8.78 -17.57 -22.10
N ARG A 883 -9.16 -16.32 -22.40
CA ARG A 883 -8.75 -15.17 -21.56
C ARG A 883 -9.51 -15.19 -20.24
N GLU A 884 -10.80 -15.50 -20.27
CA GLU A 884 -11.58 -15.65 -19.04
C GLU A 884 -11.04 -16.76 -18.15
N PHE A 885 -10.59 -17.88 -18.74
CA PHE A 885 -9.92 -18.93 -17.99
C PHE A 885 -8.62 -18.48 -17.33
N LEU A 886 -7.75 -17.75 -18.03
CA LEU A 886 -6.52 -17.21 -17.43
C LEU A 886 -6.81 -16.24 -16.28
N ARG A 887 -7.84 -15.40 -16.43
CA ARG A 887 -8.29 -14.48 -15.36
C ARG A 887 -8.74 -15.27 -14.12
N ARG A 888 -9.55 -16.32 -14.30
CA ARG A 888 -9.96 -17.23 -13.22
C ARG A 888 -8.76 -17.93 -12.58
N LEU A 889 -7.84 -18.47 -13.38
CA LEU A 889 -6.64 -19.16 -12.90
C LEU A 889 -5.76 -18.24 -12.03
N SER A 890 -5.60 -16.98 -12.43
CA SER A 890 -4.89 -15.96 -11.65
C SER A 890 -5.63 -15.61 -10.35
N ALA A 891 -6.94 -15.39 -10.42
CA ALA A 891 -7.76 -15.06 -9.26
C ALA A 891 -7.85 -16.21 -8.22
N GLU A 892 -7.77 -17.46 -8.67
CA GLU A 892 -7.68 -18.64 -7.81
C GLU A 892 -6.29 -18.85 -7.17
N GLY A 893 -5.30 -17.99 -7.50
CA GLY A 893 -3.92 -18.16 -7.03
C GLY A 893 -3.21 -19.38 -7.63
N ARG A 894 -3.72 -19.89 -8.76
CA ARG A 894 -3.19 -21.07 -9.46
C ARG A 894 -2.27 -20.71 -10.62
N LEU A 895 -2.12 -19.43 -10.97
CA LEU A 895 -1.13 -18.94 -11.93
C LEU A 895 -0.05 -18.14 -11.18
N GLY A 896 1.18 -18.68 -11.16
CA GLY A 896 2.36 -18.01 -10.63
C GLY A 896 3.27 -17.50 -11.75
N GLU A 897 3.70 -16.25 -11.68
CA GLU A 897 4.57 -15.62 -12.68
C GLU A 897 5.84 -15.08 -12.04
N ASP A 898 7.00 -15.56 -12.50
CA ASP A 898 8.34 -15.08 -12.11
C ASP A 898 9.05 -14.53 -13.36
N VAL A 899 8.63 -13.32 -13.76
CA VAL A 899 9.05 -12.67 -15.00
C VAL A 899 10.21 -11.73 -14.74
N PHE A 900 11.22 -11.79 -15.61
CA PHE A 900 12.38 -10.92 -15.58
C PHE A 900 12.42 -10.02 -16.82
N THR A 901 12.83 -8.77 -16.62
CA THR A 901 13.14 -7.87 -17.74
C THR A 901 14.40 -8.33 -18.45
N THR A 902 14.33 -8.44 -19.77
CA THR A 902 15.51 -8.42 -20.65
C THR A 902 15.62 -7.04 -21.27
N TYR A 903 16.83 -6.48 -21.29
CA TYR A 903 17.14 -5.33 -22.13
C TYR A 903 16.75 -5.66 -23.57
N LEU A 904 15.86 -4.86 -24.16
CA LEU A 904 15.33 -5.10 -25.50
C LEU A 904 16.13 -4.40 -26.61
N GLY A 905 17.21 -3.69 -26.31
CA GLY A 905 17.71 -2.66 -27.22
C GLY A 905 16.82 -1.42 -27.15
N HIS A 906 17.27 -0.30 -27.73
CA HIS A 906 16.64 1.03 -27.66
C HIS A 906 15.11 1.01 -27.59
N ALA A 907 14.57 1.50 -26.48
CA ALA A 907 13.13 1.54 -26.24
C ALA A 907 12.35 2.52 -27.17
N GLN A 908 13.01 3.16 -28.15
CA GLN A 908 12.35 4.00 -29.15
C GLN A 908 11.92 3.27 -30.43
N GLN A 909 12.01 1.94 -30.49
CA GLN A 909 11.60 1.17 -31.68
C GLN A 909 10.11 0.77 -31.72
N GLY A 910 9.34 1.12 -30.68
CA GLY A 910 7.89 0.90 -30.66
C GLY A 910 7.10 2.00 -31.39
N PRO A 911 5.82 1.75 -31.67
CA PRO A 911 4.87 2.77 -32.10
C PRO A 911 4.91 4.01 -31.19
N ARG A 912 4.70 5.18 -31.79
CA ARG A 912 4.52 6.44 -31.07
C ARG A 912 3.04 6.74 -30.94
N PHE A 913 2.62 7.11 -29.75
CA PHE A 913 1.24 7.44 -29.45
C PHE A 913 1.13 8.90 -29.06
N GLU A 914 0.02 9.51 -29.45
CA GLU A 914 -0.30 10.86 -29.05
C GLU A 914 -0.92 10.89 -27.65
N VAL A 915 -0.92 12.06 -27.00
CA VAL A 915 -1.63 12.24 -25.73
C VAL A 915 -3.14 12.09 -25.97
N SER A 916 -3.62 12.56 -27.13
CA SER A 916 -5.02 12.42 -27.52
C SER A 916 -5.46 10.97 -27.77
N ASP A 917 -4.54 10.10 -28.20
CA ASP A 917 -4.80 8.66 -28.29
C ASP A 917 -4.92 8.07 -26.89
N LEU A 918 -3.94 8.32 -26.01
CA LEU A 918 -3.95 7.82 -24.64
C LEU A 918 -5.26 8.18 -23.92
N ALA A 919 -5.64 9.45 -23.93
CA ALA A 919 -6.83 9.96 -23.23
C ALA A 919 -8.18 9.40 -23.74
N ARG A 920 -8.21 8.77 -24.92
CA ARG A 920 -9.40 8.08 -25.44
C ARG A 920 -9.54 6.66 -24.90
N HIS A 921 -8.45 6.04 -24.46
CA HIS A 921 -8.40 4.66 -24.00
C HIS A 921 -8.64 4.56 -22.49
N ASN A 922 -9.79 5.09 -22.05
CA ASN A 922 -10.28 5.00 -20.66
C ASN A 922 -11.64 4.31 -20.55
N THR A 923 -12.11 3.65 -21.61
CA THR A 923 -13.41 2.96 -21.67
C THR A 923 -13.26 1.52 -22.15
N ALA A 924 -14.23 0.66 -21.84
CA ALA A 924 -14.19 -0.73 -22.26
C ALA A 924 -14.14 -0.90 -23.80
N ASP A 925 -14.86 -0.05 -24.54
CA ASP A 925 -14.93 -0.12 -26.00
C ASP A 925 -13.64 0.34 -26.69
N ALA A 926 -12.96 1.34 -26.12
CA ALA A 926 -11.69 1.82 -26.64
C ALA A 926 -10.51 0.93 -26.20
N GLY A 927 -10.66 0.20 -25.09
CA GLY A 927 -9.55 -0.41 -24.38
C GLY A 927 -8.98 0.53 -23.32
N TYR A 928 -8.17 -0.04 -22.43
CA TYR A 928 -7.64 0.65 -21.25
C TYR A 928 -6.13 0.83 -21.37
N TRP A 929 -5.68 2.05 -21.68
CA TRP A 929 -4.26 2.37 -21.78
C TRP A 929 -3.81 3.27 -20.64
N MET A 930 -2.55 3.18 -20.24
CA MET A 930 -1.94 4.08 -19.28
C MET A 930 -0.48 4.36 -19.67
N ALA A 931 0.03 5.54 -19.32
CA ALA A 931 1.45 5.85 -19.49
C ALA A 931 2.21 5.78 -18.16
N VAL A 932 3.43 5.23 -18.18
CA VAL A 932 4.36 5.21 -17.04
C VAL A 932 5.77 5.50 -17.56
N GLY A 933 6.40 6.56 -17.06
CA GLY A 933 7.75 6.98 -17.48
C GLY A 933 7.84 7.40 -18.96
N GLY A 934 6.71 7.66 -19.62
CA GLY A 934 6.59 7.94 -21.06
C GLY A 934 6.42 6.71 -21.96
N ALA A 935 6.47 5.49 -21.41
CA ALA A 935 6.02 4.28 -22.10
C ALA A 935 4.50 4.13 -21.96
N VAL A 936 3.85 3.60 -23.00
CA VAL A 936 2.40 3.37 -23.05
C VAL A 936 2.13 1.88 -22.95
N PHE A 937 1.18 1.52 -22.09
CA PHE A 937 0.80 0.14 -21.79
C PHE A 937 -0.68 -0.07 -22.08
N ASP A 938 -1.01 -1.16 -22.76
CA ASP A 938 -2.38 -1.66 -22.86
C ASP A 938 -2.64 -2.59 -21.67
N VAL A 939 -3.33 -2.05 -20.67
CA VAL A 939 -3.65 -2.75 -19.42
C VAL A 939 -5.06 -3.37 -19.45
N SER A 940 -5.67 -3.51 -20.63
CA SER A 940 -7.02 -4.08 -20.78
C SER A 940 -7.14 -5.48 -20.18
N GLU A 941 -6.13 -6.34 -20.40
CA GLU A 941 -6.08 -7.64 -19.73
C GLU A 941 -5.51 -7.56 -18.31
N PHE A 942 -4.47 -6.74 -18.10
CA PHE A 942 -3.79 -6.64 -16.81
C PHE A 942 -4.69 -6.14 -15.69
N LEU A 943 -5.67 -5.28 -15.98
CA LEU A 943 -6.60 -4.77 -14.96
C LEU A 943 -7.39 -5.89 -14.25
N HIS A 944 -7.59 -7.03 -14.92
CA HIS A 944 -8.27 -8.21 -14.37
C HIS A 944 -7.33 -9.11 -13.55
N LEU A 945 -6.01 -8.96 -13.73
CA LEU A 945 -4.96 -9.74 -13.09
C LEU A 945 -4.29 -8.96 -11.95
N HIS A 946 -4.46 -7.64 -11.92
CA HIS A 946 -3.82 -6.77 -10.94
C HIS A 946 -4.29 -7.07 -9.52
N VAL A 947 -3.32 -7.20 -8.61
CA VAL A 947 -3.52 -7.64 -7.22
C VAL A 947 -4.35 -6.67 -6.38
N GLY A 948 -4.31 -5.38 -6.73
CA GLY A 948 -5.12 -4.33 -6.11
C GLY A 948 -6.53 -4.20 -6.70
N GLY A 949 -6.89 -5.07 -7.65
CA GLY A 949 -8.20 -5.07 -8.29
C GLY A 949 -8.34 -4.05 -9.43
N PRO A 950 -9.47 -4.10 -10.15
CA PRO A 950 -9.68 -3.33 -11.37
C PRO A 950 -9.90 -1.84 -11.14
N HIS A 951 -10.48 -1.43 -10.00
CA HIS A 951 -10.82 -0.02 -9.74
C HIS A 951 -9.58 0.88 -9.65
N ILE A 952 -8.50 0.41 -9.02
CA ILE A 952 -7.25 1.17 -8.92
C ILE A 952 -6.64 1.44 -10.30
N ILE A 953 -6.68 0.45 -11.20
CA ILE A 953 -6.19 0.62 -12.57
C ILE A 953 -7.11 1.54 -13.36
N ARG A 954 -8.43 1.33 -13.29
CA ARG A 954 -9.44 2.19 -13.95
C ARG A 954 -9.38 3.65 -13.50
N ASN A 955 -8.90 3.93 -12.31
CA ASN A 955 -8.66 5.29 -11.84
C ASN A 955 -7.51 6.02 -12.57
N HIS A 956 -6.67 5.30 -13.31
CA HIS A 956 -5.44 5.80 -13.92
C HIS A 956 -5.33 5.55 -15.43
N VAL A 957 -6.31 4.90 -16.04
CA VAL A 957 -6.38 4.70 -17.50
C VAL A 957 -6.74 6.00 -18.20
N GLY A 958 -6.20 6.19 -19.40
CA GLY A 958 -6.24 7.43 -20.15
C GLY A 958 -5.31 8.53 -19.63
N LEU A 959 -4.46 8.23 -18.63
CA LEU A 959 -3.60 9.21 -17.96
C LEU A 959 -2.12 8.79 -17.96
N ASP A 960 -1.24 9.74 -17.66
CA ASP A 960 0.11 9.44 -17.18
C ASP A 960 0.07 9.10 -15.68
N ALA A 961 0.24 7.81 -15.38
CA ALA A 961 0.18 7.24 -14.05
C ALA A 961 1.56 7.16 -13.36
N THR A 962 2.60 7.82 -13.89
CA THR A 962 3.98 7.75 -13.36
C THR A 962 4.05 8.08 -11.87
N ALA A 963 3.34 9.12 -11.43
CA ALA A 963 3.34 9.51 -10.02
C ALA A 963 2.69 8.45 -9.14
N ALA A 964 1.54 7.92 -9.54
CA ALA A 964 0.83 6.85 -8.82
C ALA A 964 1.67 5.56 -8.75
N TYR A 965 2.28 5.17 -9.87
CA TYR A 965 3.19 4.03 -9.95
C TYR A 965 4.39 4.15 -9.00
N ARG A 966 5.00 5.34 -8.94
CA ARG A 966 6.14 5.59 -8.04
C ARG A 966 5.74 5.54 -6.57
N LYS A 967 4.56 6.06 -6.24
CA LYS A 967 4.07 6.22 -4.87
C LYS A 967 3.91 4.89 -4.12
N VAL A 968 3.37 3.89 -4.80
CA VAL A 968 3.26 2.51 -4.26
C VAL A 968 4.56 1.70 -4.43
N LEU A 969 5.69 2.37 -4.64
CA LEU A 969 7.03 1.79 -4.76
C LEU A 969 7.19 0.78 -5.90
N HIS A 970 6.29 0.75 -6.89
CA HIS A 970 6.41 -0.20 -8.00
C HIS A 970 7.73 -0.01 -8.78
N HIS A 971 8.17 1.23 -8.93
CA HIS A 971 9.46 1.58 -9.55
C HIS A 971 10.72 1.08 -8.80
N ALA A 972 10.58 0.72 -7.52
CA ALA A 972 11.68 0.19 -6.70
C ALA A 972 11.83 -1.33 -6.83
N HIS A 973 10.90 -1.99 -7.52
CA HIS A 973 10.75 -3.42 -7.59
C HIS A 973 10.87 -3.90 -9.05
N ALA A 974 12.05 -4.39 -9.43
CA ALA A 974 12.37 -4.76 -10.80
C ALA A 974 11.44 -5.84 -11.40
N GLU A 975 10.80 -6.65 -10.56
CA GLU A 975 9.80 -7.63 -10.98
C GLU A 975 8.47 -7.02 -11.40
N ILE A 976 8.07 -5.89 -10.80
CA ILE A 976 6.84 -5.20 -11.20
C ILE A 976 7.07 -4.55 -12.57
N ASP A 977 8.24 -3.93 -12.78
CA ASP A 977 8.64 -3.44 -14.11
C ASP A 977 8.67 -4.59 -15.14
N ALA A 978 9.09 -5.80 -14.74
CA ALA A 978 9.12 -6.97 -15.62
C ALA A 978 7.73 -7.47 -16.02
N GLN A 979 6.79 -7.48 -15.07
CA GLN A 979 5.40 -7.80 -15.36
C GLN A 979 4.75 -6.72 -16.23
N LEU A 980 4.97 -5.45 -15.91
CA LEU A 980 4.42 -4.32 -16.68
C LEU A 980 4.92 -4.33 -18.14
N ALA A 981 6.18 -4.74 -18.38
CA ALA A 981 6.75 -4.86 -19.72
C ALA A 981 6.02 -5.87 -20.63
N MET A 982 5.22 -6.78 -20.09
CA MET A 982 4.38 -7.69 -20.89
C MET A 982 3.25 -6.96 -21.64
N TYR A 983 2.88 -5.77 -21.16
CA TYR A 983 1.74 -4.98 -21.63
C TYR A 983 2.15 -3.71 -22.39
N GLN A 984 3.45 -3.49 -22.59
CA GLN A 984 3.96 -2.30 -23.26
C GLN A 984 3.64 -2.34 -24.77
N ILE A 985 3.03 -1.28 -25.29
CA ILE A 985 2.67 -1.15 -26.70
C ILE A 985 3.49 -0.09 -27.45
N GLY A 986 4.13 0.85 -26.74
CA GLY A 986 4.97 1.88 -27.35
C GLY A 986 5.26 3.04 -26.42
N HIS A 987 5.43 4.25 -26.96
CA HIS A 987 5.84 5.43 -26.20
C HIS A 987 5.07 6.69 -26.61
N LEU A 988 4.85 7.60 -25.68
CA LEU A 988 4.28 8.90 -26.00
C LEU A 988 5.23 9.69 -26.91
N ARG A 989 4.68 10.33 -27.95
CA ARG A 989 5.45 11.21 -28.84
C ARG A 989 5.81 12.50 -28.11
N ARG A 990 7.01 13.00 -28.37
CA ARG A 990 7.43 14.32 -27.91
C ARG A 990 7.23 15.35 -29.01
N LEU A 991 6.37 16.32 -28.76
CA LEU A 991 6.13 17.47 -29.63
C LEU A 991 7.30 18.47 -29.56
N ARG A 992 7.56 19.21 -30.63
CA ARG A 992 8.65 20.19 -30.72
C ARG A 992 8.09 21.60 -30.90
N PHE A 993 8.05 22.37 -29.82
CA PHE A 993 7.54 23.75 -29.83
C PHE A 993 8.59 24.82 -30.10
N GLY A 994 9.88 24.47 -30.12
CA GLY A 994 10.98 25.43 -30.32
C GLY A 994 11.09 26.45 -29.18
N ALA A 995 11.57 27.66 -29.51
CA ALA A 995 11.68 28.78 -28.55
C ALA A 995 10.44 29.70 -28.57
N ARG A 996 9.28 29.18 -29.00
CA ARG A 996 8.02 29.93 -29.10
C ARG A 996 7.48 30.25 -27.70
N TRP A 997 7.04 31.48 -27.51
CA TRP A 997 6.45 31.97 -26.27
C TRP A 997 5.34 32.98 -26.58
N GLY A 998 4.46 33.21 -25.61
CA GLY A 998 3.37 34.20 -25.68
C GLY A 998 3.26 35.00 -24.38
N VAL A 999 2.52 36.10 -24.42
CA VAL A 999 2.16 36.87 -23.22
C VAL A 999 0.78 36.43 -22.77
N VAL A 1000 0.67 36.00 -21.52
CA VAL A 1000 -0.58 35.53 -20.93
C VAL A 1000 -0.92 36.31 -19.67
N LEU A 1001 -2.21 36.40 -19.36
CA LEU A 1001 -2.71 36.92 -18.10
C LEU A 1001 -2.88 35.75 -17.12
N THR A 1002 -2.33 35.89 -15.93
CA THR A 1002 -2.51 34.98 -14.79
C THR A 1002 -3.02 35.78 -13.58
N GLU A 1003 -3.30 35.10 -12.47
CA GLU A 1003 -3.72 35.77 -11.22
C GLU A 1003 -2.69 36.80 -10.72
N ASP A 1004 -1.39 36.54 -10.94
CA ASP A 1004 -0.29 37.42 -10.54
C ASP A 1004 0.01 38.56 -11.55
N GLY A 1005 -0.77 38.64 -12.64
CA GLY A 1005 -0.61 39.65 -13.69
C GLY A 1005 -0.15 39.09 -15.03
N LEU A 1006 0.59 39.88 -15.82
CA LEU A 1006 1.07 39.49 -17.15
C LEU A 1006 2.40 38.74 -17.08
N HIS A 1007 2.48 37.58 -17.72
CA HIS A 1007 3.70 36.76 -17.74
C HIS A 1007 4.03 36.29 -19.16
N SER A 1008 5.33 36.17 -19.46
CA SER A 1008 5.78 35.43 -20.63
C SER A 1008 5.73 33.93 -20.36
N MET A 1009 5.06 33.16 -21.22
CA MET A 1009 4.92 31.72 -21.08
C MET A 1009 5.43 31.00 -22.33
N PRO A 1010 6.22 29.91 -22.22
CA PRO A 1010 6.56 29.06 -23.36
C PRO A 1010 5.34 28.32 -23.91
N LEU A 1011 5.28 28.13 -25.24
CA LEU A 1011 4.18 27.39 -25.89
C LEU A 1011 4.02 25.95 -25.36
N GLU A 1012 5.12 25.32 -24.96
CA GLU A 1012 5.09 23.99 -24.33
C GLU A 1012 4.29 23.99 -23.02
N GLU A 1013 4.32 25.07 -22.24
CA GLU A 1013 3.58 25.17 -20.98
C GLU A 1013 2.06 25.36 -21.22
N LEU A 1014 1.69 26.04 -22.31
CA LEU A 1014 0.29 26.07 -22.78
C LEU A 1014 -0.18 24.65 -23.12
N PHE A 1015 0.59 23.89 -23.93
CA PHE A 1015 0.26 22.50 -24.25
C PHE A 1015 0.12 21.64 -22.98
N ARG A 1016 1.06 21.76 -22.03
CA ARG A 1016 0.98 21.04 -20.74
C ARG A 1016 -0.28 21.40 -19.96
N THR A 1017 -0.73 22.65 -20.04
CA THR A 1017 -1.99 23.08 -19.40
C THR A 1017 -3.21 22.41 -20.04
N TRP A 1018 -3.26 22.34 -21.38
CA TRP A 1018 -4.27 21.56 -22.11
C TRP A 1018 -4.25 20.07 -21.72
N VAL A 1019 -3.06 19.47 -21.61
CA VAL A 1019 -2.91 18.07 -21.17
C VAL A 1019 -3.36 17.88 -19.72
N ARG A 1020 -3.01 18.79 -18.80
CA ARG A 1020 -3.49 18.74 -17.41
C ARG A 1020 -5.03 18.80 -17.36
N PHE A 1021 -5.63 19.66 -18.17
CA PHE A 1021 -7.09 19.80 -18.23
C PHE A 1021 -7.78 18.55 -18.78
N VAL A 1022 -7.29 17.94 -19.87
CA VAL A 1022 -7.88 16.67 -20.36
C VAL A 1022 -7.69 15.52 -19.37
N TYR A 1023 -6.55 15.48 -18.66
CA TYR A 1023 -6.32 14.48 -17.61
C TYR A 1023 -7.22 14.67 -16.40
N LEU A 1024 -7.56 15.91 -16.03
CA LEU A 1024 -8.57 16.20 -15.03
C LEU A 1024 -9.93 15.62 -15.46
N LEU A 1025 -10.38 15.92 -16.68
CA LEU A 1025 -11.65 15.40 -17.23
C LEU A 1025 -11.70 13.87 -17.27
N VAL A 1026 -10.63 13.22 -17.75
CA VAL A 1026 -10.52 11.75 -17.78
C VAL A 1026 -10.54 11.18 -16.36
N GLY A 1027 -9.81 11.78 -15.42
CA GLY A 1027 -9.81 11.38 -14.02
C GLY A 1027 -11.19 11.51 -13.36
N MET A 1028 -11.92 12.58 -13.67
CA MET A 1028 -13.31 12.79 -13.22
C MET A 1028 -14.24 11.73 -13.82
N GLU A 1029 -14.13 11.44 -15.13
CA GLU A 1029 -14.95 10.40 -15.79
C GLU A 1029 -14.70 9.03 -15.18
N ASN A 1030 -13.44 8.68 -14.94
CA ASN A 1030 -13.05 7.41 -14.32
C ASN A 1030 -13.64 7.28 -12.91
N ALA A 1031 -13.50 8.32 -12.08
CA ALA A 1031 -14.01 8.33 -10.71
C ALA A 1031 -15.55 8.24 -10.67
N LEU A 1032 -16.23 9.03 -11.51
CA LEU A 1032 -17.69 9.06 -11.55
C LEU A 1032 -18.29 7.76 -12.11
N THR A 1033 -17.62 7.13 -13.08
CA THR A 1033 -17.99 5.81 -13.59
C THR A 1033 -17.90 4.75 -12.48
N ALA A 1034 -16.85 4.78 -11.67
CA ALA A 1034 -16.72 3.87 -10.52
C ALA A 1034 -17.80 4.12 -9.47
N ASP A 1035 -18.09 5.39 -9.18
CA ASP A 1035 -19.07 5.80 -8.19
C ASP A 1035 -20.51 5.35 -8.54
N TYR A 1036 -20.95 5.61 -9.78
CA TYR A 1036 -22.24 5.14 -10.28
C TYR A 1036 -22.30 3.61 -10.44
N GLY A 1037 -21.15 2.96 -10.60
CA GLY A 1037 -21.02 1.50 -10.62
C GLY A 1037 -21.54 0.81 -9.35
N PHE A 1038 -21.65 1.54 -8.22
CA PHE A 1038 -22.26 1.04 -6.99
C PHE A 1038 -23.69 0.51 -7.20
N THR A 1039 -24.44 1.06 -8.16
CA THR A 1039 -25.81 0.63 -8.45
C THR A 1039 -25.92 -0.82 -8.93
N ALA A 1040 -24.85 -1.38 -9.48
CA ALA A 1040 -24.77 -2.77 -9.93
C ALA A 1040 -24.40 -3.76 -8.81
N ALA A 1041 -23.99 -3.27 -7.63
CA ALA A 1041 -23.62 -4.13 -6.51
C ALA A 1041 -24.86 -4.69 -5.79
N VAL A 1042 -24.72 -5.86 -5.17
CA VAL A 1042 -25.66 -6.34 -4.15
C VAL A 1042 -25.28 -5.66 -2.83
N THR A 1043 -26.05 -4.65 -2.44
CA THR A 1043 -25.74 -3.78 -1.31
C THR A 1043 -26.28 -4.31 0.01
N THR A 1044 -27.37 -5.08 -0.05
CA THR A 1044 -28.03 -5.72 1.10
C THR A 1044 -28.47 -7.15 0.77
N ALA A 1045 -28.64 -8.01 1.78
CA ALA A 1045 -29.14 -9.37 1.56
C ALA A 1045 -30.56 -9.39 0.97
N GLY A 1046 -30.80 -10.30 0.01
CA GLY A 1046 -32.10 -10.48 -0.65
C GLY A 1046 -32.43 -9.41 -1.70
N GLU A 1047 -31.47 -8.59 -2.10
CA GLU A 1047 -31.61 -7.57 -3.15
C GLU A 1047 -31.42 -8.17 -4.56
N ASP A 1048 -32.24 -7.73 -5.53
CA ASP A 1048 -31.97 -7.95 -6.97
C ASP A 1048 -30.90 -6.94 -7.43
N PRO A 1049 -29.75 -7.39 -7.97
CA PRO A 1049 -28.70 -6.48 -8.47
C PRO A 1049 -29.18 -5.46 -9.51
N ARG A 1050 -30.25 -5.74 -10.26
CA ARG A 1050 -30.80 -4.87 -11.30
C ARG A 1050 -31.71 -3.78 -10.76
N GLU A 1051 -32.16 -3.91 -9.52
CA GLU A 1051 -33.04 -2.95 -8.88
C GLU A 1051 -32.25 -1.74 -8.38
N LEU A 1052 -32.76 -0.54 -8.67
CA LEU A 1052 -32.28 0.69 -8.04
C LEU A 1052 -33.11 0.92 -6.77
N THR A 1053 -32.69 0.26 -5.68
CA THR A 1053 -33.34 0.37 -4.37
C THR A 1053 -33.23 1.80 -3.81
N PRO A 1054 -34.12 2.22 -2.88
CA PRO A 1054 -33.99 3.51 -2.20
C PRO A 1054 -32.58 3.74 -1.62
N PHE A 1055 -31.99 2.71 -1.02
CA PHE A 1055 -30.62 2.76 -0.49
C PHE A 1055 -29.57 3.08 -1.56
N LYS A 1056 -29.68 2.53 -2.77
CA LYS A 1056 -28.78 2.87 -3.88
C LYS A 1056 -29.08 4.26 -4.45
N ALA A 1057 -30.35 4.63 -4.55
CA ALA A 1057 -30.79 5.89 -5.14
C ALA A 1057 -30.23 7.11 -4.38
N GLN A 1058 -30.17 7.07 -3.05
CA GLN A 1058 -29.54 8.17 -2.28
C GLN A 1058 -28.08 8.41 -2.70
N TYR A 1059 -27.30 7.35 -2.93
CA TYR A 1059 -25.90 7.51 -3.34
C TYR A 1059 -25.75 8.04 -4.77
N VAL A 1060 -26.71 7.76 -5.65
CA VAL A 1060 -26.73 8.37 -7.00
C VAL A 1060 -27.03 9.86 -6.91
N LEU A 1061 -27.98 10.24 -6.05
CA LEU A 1061 -28.31 11.64 -5.81
C LEU A 1061 -27.13 12.41 -5.21
N GLU A 1062 -26.41 11.82 -4.25
CA GLU A 1062 -25.23 12.42 -3.64
C GLU A 1062 -24.06 12.53 -4.62
N ALA A 1063 -23.86 11.51 -5.46
CA ALA A 1063 -22.87 11.56 -6.54
C ALA A 1063 -23.17 12.72 -7.52
N HIS A 1064 -24.43 12.89 -7.91
CA HIS A 1064 -24.86 13.99 -8.77
C HIS A 1064 -24.70 15.36 -8.11
N ARG A 1065 -25.11 15.51 -6.84
CA ARG A 1065 -24.89 16.75 -6.08
C ARG A 1065 -23.40 17.11 -6.03
N ARG A 1066 -22.55 16.13 -5.70
CA ARG A 1066 -21.10 16.32 -5.68
C ARG A 1066 -20.55 16.66 -7.06
N PHE A 1067 -21.09 16.06 -8.12
CA PHE A 1067 -20.72 16.40 -9.49
C PHE A 1067 -21.05 17.87 -9.81
N LEU A 1068 -22.24 18.36 -9.44
CA LEU A 1068 -22.59 19.77 -9.66
C LEU A 1068 -21.65 20.71 -8.87
N VAL A 1069 -21.56 20.52 -7.56
CA VAL A 1069 -20.94 21.50 -6.65
C VAL A 1069 -19.42 21.38 -6.58
N SER A 1070 -18.88 20.16 -6.58
CA SER A 1070 -17.44 19.94 -6.39
C SER A 1070 -16.67 19.74 -7.70
N TYR A 1071 -17.34 19.33 -8.78
CA TYR A 1071 -16.69 19.00 -10.06
C TYR A 1071 -16.98 20.08 -11.09
N LEU A 1072 -18.26 20.29 -11.42
CA LEU A 1072 -18.66 21.19 -12.49
C LEU A 1072 -18.38 22.65 -12.16
N ASP A 1073 -18.66 23.09 -10.93
CA ASP A 1073 -18.41 24.48 -10.53
C ASP A 1073 -16.93 24.85 -10.58
N GLY A 1074 -16.05 24.03 -10.01
CA GLY A 1074 -14.60 24.24 -10.11
C GLY A 1074 -14.10 24.20 -11.56
N LEU A 1075 -14.63 23.27 -12.37
CA LEU A 1075 -14.26 23.16 -13.77
C LEU A 1075 -14.63 24.42 -14.58
N VAL A 1076 -15.82 24.98 -14.36
CA VAL A 1076 -16.32 26.16 -15.08
C VAL A 1076 -15.68 27.44 -14.57
N HIS A 1077 -15.61 27.64 -13.26
CA HIS A 1077 -15.19 28.92 -12.70
C HIS A 1077 -13.67 29.07 -12.61
N ASP A 1078 -12.92 27.96 -12.49
CA ASP A 1078 -11.48 27.99 -12.28
C ASP A 1078 -10.72 27.42 -13.49
N ASP A 1079 -10.92 26.14 -13.80
CA ASP A 1079 -10.06 25.42 -14.75
C ASP A 1079 -10.28 25.85 -16.22
N LEU A 1080 -11.54 25.90 -16.70
CA LEU A 1080 -11.86 26.35 -18.05
C LEU A 1080 -11.58 27.83 -18.25
N ARG A 1081 -11.82 28.65 -17.22
CA ARG A 1081 -11.49 30.08 -17.21
C ARG A 1081 -9.99 30.28 -17.40
N THR A 1082 -9.17 29.56 -16.64
CA THR A 1082 -7.70 29.58 -16.78
C THR A 1082 -7.29 29.14 -18.18
N LEU A 1083 -7.84 28.02 -18.67
CA LEU A 1083 -7.54 27.52 -20.03
C LEU A 1083 -7.90 28.54 -21.11
N TRP A 1084 -9.03 29.23 -20.98
CA TRP A 1084 -9.45 30.32 -21.87
C TRP A 1084 -8.46 31.47 -21.86
N GLN A 1085 -8.15 32.02 -20.67
CA GLN A 1085 -7.26 33.18 -20.53
C GLN A 1085 -5.88 32.93 -21.15
N LEU A 1086 -5.30 31.75 -20.88
CA LEU A 1086 -4.01 31.36 -21.43
C LEU A 1086 -4.10 31.16 -22.96
N THR A 1087 -5.15 30.51 -23.46
CA THR A 1087 -5.31 30.25 -24.89
C THR A 1087 -5.54 31.54 -25.69
N VAL A 1088 -6.34 32.48 -25.16
CA VAL A 1088 -6.55 33.81 -25.77
C VAL A 1088 -5.24 34.59 -25.86
N GLY A 1089 -4.45 34.63 -24.78
CA GLY A 1089 -3.17 35.34 -24.76
C GLY A 1089 -2.20 34.88 -25.86
N PHE A 1090 -2.24 33.59 -26.22
CA PHE A 1090 -1.45 33.06 -27.33
C PHE A 1090 -2.10 33.27 -28.71
N CYS A 1091 -3.40 33.00 -28.85
CA CYS A 1091 -4.05 32.86 -30.14
C CYS A 1091 -4.66 34.15 -30.70
N ASP A 1092 -5.16 35.02 -29.83
CA ASP A 1092 -5.78 36.29 -30.23
C ASP A 1092 -5.78 37.28 -29.05
N PRO A 1093 -4.68 38.01 -28.82
CA PRO A 1093 -4.56 38.93 -27.70
C PRO A 1093 -5.48 40.16 -27.81
N HIS A 1094 -6.22 40.33 -28.91
CA HIS A 1094 -7.19 41.40 -29.08
C HIS A 1094 -8.58 41.04 -28.54
N LEU A 1095 -8.84 39.75 -28.26
CA LEU A 1095 -10.09 39.33 -27.60
C LEU A 1095 -10.08 39.72 -26.12
N ASP A 1096 -11.22 40.21 -25.63
CA ASP A 1096 -11.38 40.47 -24.19
C ASP A 1096 -11.43 39.14 -23.44
N VAL A 1097 -10.39 38.90 -22.63
CA VAL A 1097 -10.30 37.71 -21.77
C VAL A 1097 -11.48 37.57 -20.80
N ARG A 1098 -12.16 38.68 -20.47
CA ARG A 1098 -13.35 38.71 -19.59
C ARG A 1098 -14.64 38.27 -20.30
N ALA A 1099 -14.63 38.09 -21.62
CA ALA A 1099 -15.80 37.61 -22.36
C ALA A 1099 -16.28 36.24 -21.84
N TYR A 1100 -15.36 35.37 -21.40
CA TYR A 1100 -15.71 34.09 -20.78
C TYR A 1100 -16.53 34.27 -19.50
N ASP A 1101 -16.14 35.20 -18.63
CA ASP A 1101 -16.86 35.48 -17.38
C ASP A 1101 -18.28 36.00 -17.65
N ALA A 1102 -18.44 36.82 -18.70
CA ALA A 1102 -19.75 37.27 -19.16
C ALA A 1102 -20.62 36.12 -19.71
N ASP A 1103 -20.04 35.21 -20.50
CA ASP A 1103 -20.74 34.03 -21.03
C ASP A 1103 -21.18 33.08 -19.90
N VAL A 1104 -20.32 32.85 -18.90
CA VAL A 1104 -20.63 32.06 -17.71
C VAL A 1104 -21.73 32.73 -16.88
N ALA A 1105 -21.67 34.04 -16.65
CA ALA A 1105 -22.70 34.78 -15.92
C ALA A 1105 -24.05 34.73 -16.66
N ALA A 1106 -24.05 34.88 -17.98
CA ALA A 1106 -25.24 34.76 -18.81
C ALA A 1106 -25.83 33.34 -18.76
N MET A 1107 -24.99 32.30 -18.75
CA MET A 1107 -25.43 30.92 -18.57
C MET A 1107 -26.05 30.69 -17.20
N ALA A 1108 -25.38 31.13 -16.13
CA ALA A 1108 -25.83 30.95 -14.74
C ALA A 1108 -27.18 31.63 -14.44
N ALA A 1109 -27.48 32.73 -15.14
CA ALA A 1109 -28.75 33.47 -14.99
C ALA A 1109 -29.97 32.75 -15.60
N ARG A 1110 -29.79 31.64 -16.33
CA ARG A 1110 -30.90 31.00 -17.04
C ARG A 1110 -31.75 30.11 -16.12
N PRO A 1111 -33.09 30.03 -16.34
CA PRO A 1111 -33.99 29.25 -15.49
C PRO A 1111 -33.72 27.74 -15.46
N ASP A 1112 -33.12 27.18 -16.52
CA ASP A 1112 -32.75 25.77 -16.57
C ASP A 1112 -31.64 25.42 -15.59
N VAL A 1113 -30.64 26.30 -15.39
CA VAL A 1113 -29.58 26.08 -14.39
C VAL A 1113 -30.15 26.05 -12.98
N ALA A 1114 -31.04 26.99 -12.66
CA ALA A 1114 -31.72 27.04 -11.38
C ALA A 1114 -32.56 25.76 -11.13
N LEU A 1115 -33.29 25.28 -12.15
CA LEU A 1115 -34.08 24.05 -12.04
C LEU A 1115 -33.20 22.82 -11.77
N VAL A 1116 -32.07 22.68 -12.46
CA VAL A 1116 -31.15 21.55 -12.25
C VAL A 1116 -30.68 21.51 -10.79
N ARG A 1117 -30.22 22.63 -10.26
CA ARG A 1117 -29.76 22.74 -8.86
C ARG A 1117 -30.88 22.46 -7.85
N GLN A 1118 -32.07 23.00 -8.09
CA GLN A 1118 -33.25 22.77 -7.24
C GLN A 1118 -33.83 21.37 -7.35
N SER A 1119 -33.51 20.61 -8.40
CA SER A 1119 -34.02 19.25 -8.57
C SER A 1119 -33.44 18.28 -7.53
N VAL A 1120 -32.21 18.49 -7.06
CA VAL A 1120 -31.56 17.66 -6.05
C VAL A 1120 -32.34 17.61 -4.72
N PRO A 1121 -32.61 18.74 -4.05
CA PRO A 1121 -33.39 18.72 -2.80
C PRO A 1121 -34.81 18.20 -3.00
N ALA A 1122 -35.46 18.50 -4.14
CA ALA A 1122 -36.80 18.00 -4.44
C ALA A 1122 -36.84 16.46 -4.58
N VAL A 1123 -35.87 15.87 -5.28
CA VAL A 1123 -35.77 14.41 -5.44
C VAL A 1123 -35.37 13.74 -4.12
N LYS A 1124 -34.55 14.40 -3.29
CA LYS A 1124 -34.20 13.94 -1.94
C LYS A 1124 -35.45 13.81 -1.07
N GLU A 1125 -36.32 14.81 -1.08
CA GLU A 1125 -37.57 14.81 -0.31
C GLU A 1125 -38.50 13.68 -0.74
N LEU A 1126 -38.66 13.46 -2.06
CA LEU A 1126 -39.42 12.31 -2.59
C LEU A 1126 -38.83 10.96 -2.16
N LEU A 1127 -37.50 10.83 -2.18
CA LEU A 1127 -36.82 9.61 -1.75
C LEU A 1127 -37.06 9.31 -0.27
N LEU A 1128 -36.94 10.32 0.60
CA LEU A 1128 -37.06 10.17 2.06
C LEU A 1128 -38.52 10.00 2.53
N SER A 1129 -39.49 10.61 1.85
CA SER A 1129 -40.92 10.37 2.10
C SER A 1129 -41.35 8.96 1.66
N GLY A 1130 -40.66 8.40 0.66
CA GLY A 1130 -41.04 7.16 -0.01
C GLY A 1130 -42.08 7.37 -1.11
N ASP A 1131 -42.38 8.63 -1.45
CA ASP A 1131 -43.37 9.00 -2.45
C ASP A 1131 -42.81 8.85 -3.88
N ASP A 1132 -43.57 8.17 -4.75
CA ASP A 1132 -43.26 7.99 -6.18
C ASP A 1132 -41.80 7.55 -6.48
N LEU A 1133 -41.37 6.44 -5.86
CA LEU A 1133 -40.04 5.86 -6.08
C LEU A 1133 -39.72 5.58 -7.56
N ARG A 1134 -40.73 5.34 -8.40
CA ARG A 1134 -40.55 5.18 -9.85
C ARG A 1134 -39.98 6.45 -10.48
N ARG A 1135 -40.48 7.62 -10.08
CA ARG A 1135 -39.96 8.92 -10.53
C ARG A 1135 -38.54 9.16 -10.02
N VAL A 1136 -38.27 8.89 -8.74
CA VAL A 1136 -36.93 9.04 -8.15
C VAL A 1136 -35.90 8.19 -8.90
N THR A 1137 -36.22 6.92 -9.14
CA THR A 1137 -35.32 5.99 -9.85
C THR A 1137 -35.13 6.37 -11.32
N ALA A 1138 -36.15 6.91 -11.99
CA ALA A 1138 -36.02 7.45 -13.34
C ALA A 1138 -35.07 8.66 -13.40
N LEU A 1139 -35.22 9.62 -12.48
CA LEU A 1139 -34.35 10.80 -12.38
C LEU A 1139 -32.91 10.43 -12.03
N CYS A 1140 -32.69 9.50 -11.09
CA CYS A 1140 -31.35 9.03 -10.75
C CYS A 1140 -30.61 8.44 -11.96
N ARG A 1141 -31.32 7.66 -12.81
CA ARG A 1141 -30.73 7.13 -14.05
C ARG A 1141 -30.40 8.24 -15.05
N VAL A 1142 -31.24 9.26 -15.13
CA VAL A 1142 -31.00 10.46 -15.95
C VAL A 1142 -29.75 11.19 -15.48
N TYR A 1143 -29.63 11.49 -14.18
CA TYR A 1143 -28.44 12.14 -13.61
C TYR A 1143 -27.16 11.39 -13.96
N ALA A 1144 -27.12 10.09 -13.66
CA ALA A 1144 -25.94 9.27 -13.91
C ALA A 1144 -25.53 9.24 -15.39
N HIS A 1145 -26.52 9.20 -16.30
CA HIS A 1145 -26.27 9.21 -17.74
C HIS A 1145 -25.75 10.56 -18.23
N VAL A 1146 -26.41 11.65 -17.85
CA VAL A 1146 -26.17 12.99 -18.39
C VAL A 1146 -24.88 13.60 -17.83
N ASP A 1147 -24.48 13.28 -16.60
CA ASP A 1147 -23.20 13.70 -16.03
C ASP A 1147 -22.00 13.09 -16.76
N ILE A 1148 -22.04 11.77 -17.03
CA ILE A 1148 -20.99 11.08 -17.80
C ILE A 1148 -20.96 11.58 -19.24
N LEU A 1149 -22.13 11.85 -19.84
CA LEU A 1149 -22.20 12.41 -21.19
C LEU A 1149 -21.52 13.78 -21.27
N LEU A 1150 -21.76 14.67 -20.29
CA LEU A 1150 -21.10 15.98 -20.25
C LEU A 1150 -19.58 15.83 -20.21
N LEU A 1151 -19.03 14.98 -19.34
CA LEU A 1151 -17.57 14.76 -19.27
C LEU A 1151 -17.01 14.24 -20.60
N ARG A 1152 -17.74 13.39 -21.32
CA ARG A 1152 -17.34 12.91 -22.65
C ARG A 1152 -17.37 14.01 -23.71
N GLU A 1153 -18.38 14.87 -23.69
CA GLU A 1153 -18.49 16.03 -24.59
C GLU A 1153 -17.35 17.03 -24.33
N LEU A 1154 -17.09 17.37 -23.06
CA LEU A 1154 -15.96 18.21 -22.65
C LEU A 1154 -14.62 17.61 -23.08
N LYS A 1155 -14.40 16.32 -22.78
CA LYS A 1155 -13.18 15.59 -23.19
C LYS A 1155 -13.01 15.64 -24.71
N SER A 1156 -14.09 15.41 -25.47
CA SER A 1156 -14.04 15.46 -26.94
C SER A 1156 -13.64 16.85 -27.45
N ALA A 1157 -14.23 17.93 -26.91
CA ALA A 1157 -13.89 19.30 -27.28
C ALA A 1157 -12.42 19.62 -27.00
N VAL A 1158 -11.92 19.28 -25.80
CA VAL A 1158 -10.51 19.52 -25.42
C VAL A 1158 -9.55 18.71 -26.28
N LEU A 1159 -9.89 17.46 -26.60
CA LEU A 1159 -9.08 16.61 -27.48
C LEU A 1159 -8.95 17.17 -28.89
N GLN A 1160 -9.93 17.93 -29.39
CA GLN A 1160 -9.79 18.62 -30.68
C GLN A 1160 -8.69 19.69 -30.62
N GLY A 1161 -8.59 20.44 -29.52
CA GLY A 1161 -7.51 21.40 -29.31
C GLY A 1161 -6.14 20.72 -29.13
N ILE A 1162 -6.06 19.65 -28.35
CA ILE A 1162 -4.82 18.86 -28.19
C ILE A 1162 -4.34 18.33 -29.54
N ARG A 1163 -5.24 17.84 -30.40
CA ARG A 1163 -4.88 17.39 -31.75
C ARG A 1163 -4.32 18.49 -32.63
N ALA A 1164 -4.72 19.75 -32.43
CA ALA A 1164 -4.12 20.88 -33.10
C ALA A 1164 -2.64 21.04 -32.70
N PHE A 1165 -2.31 20.93 -31.41
CA PHE A 1165 -0.92 20.92 -30.94
C PHE A 1165 -0.13 19.74 -31.53
N GLU A 1166 -0.73 18.55 -31.53
CA GLU A 1166 -0.08 17.34 -32.05
C GLU A 1166 0.19 17.44 -33.56
N THR A 1167 -0.71 18.09 -34.32
CA THR A 1167 -0.59 18.21 -35.78
C THR A 1167 0.36 19.33 -36.21
N HIS A 1168 0.31 20.49 -35.55
CA HIS A 1168 0.99 21.71 -36.00
C HIS A 1168 2.21 22.10 -35.15
N GLU A 1169 2.41 21.45 -33.99
CA GLU A 1169 3.55 21.64 -33.08
C GLU A 1169 3.89 23.13 -32.84
N ALA A 1170 5.05 23.61 -33.30
CA ALA A 1170 5.51 24.99 -33.09
C ALA A 1170 4.67 26.06 -33.81
N ASP A 1171 3.89 25.69 -34.83
CA ASP A 1171 3.10 26.61 -35.65
C ASP A 1171 1.59 26.52 -35.35
N VAL A 1172 1.23 25.89 -34.22
CA VAL A 1172 -0.18 25.68 -33.81
C VAL A 1172 -0.95 26.98 -33.64
N VAL A 1173 -0.30 28.06 -33.20
CA VAL A 1173 -0.95 29.35 -32.98
C VAL A 1173 -1.38 29.95 -34.32
N GLU A 1174 -0.48 29.97 -35.29
CA GLU A 1174 -0.72 30.55 -36.62
C GLU A 1174 -1.65 29.68 -37.48
N GLN A 1175 -1.53 28.35 -37.39
CA GLN A 1175 -2.29 27.44 -38.26
C GLN A 1175 -3.61 26.97 -37.64
N ALA A 1176 -3.72 26.97 -36.31
CA ALA A 1176 -4.85 26.38 -35.60
C ALA A 1176 -5.28 27.15 -34.34
N GLY A 1177 -4.88 28.42 -34.18
CA GLY A 1177 -5.30 29.25 -33.05
C GLY A 1177 -6.83 29.38 -32.93
N ALA A 1178 -7.52 29.52 -34.07
CA ALA A 1178 -8.99 29.53 -34.11
C ALA A 1178 -9.60 28.19 -33.63
N THR A 1179 -8.96 27.06 -33.94
CA THR A 1179 -9.38 25.73 -33.47
C THR A 1179 -9.23 25.63 -31.95
N LEU A 1180 -8.13 26.14 -31.38
CA LEU A 1180 -7.91 26.16 -29.93
C LEU A 1180 -8.97 27.00 -29.21
N LEU A 1181 -9.26 28.20 -29.71
CA LEU A 1181 -10.30 29.07 -29.16
C LEU A 1181 -11.70 28.45 -29.28
N SER A 1182 -12.01 27.83 -30.43
CA SER A 1182 -13.26 27.13 -30.67
C SER A 1182 -13.45 25.93 -29.74
N ALA A 1183 -12.38 25.18 -29.45
CA ALA A 1183 -12.43 24.03 -28.54
C ALA A 1183 -12.80 24.44 -27.10
N VAL A 1184 -12.25 25.54 -26.57
CA VAL A 1184 -12.62 26.04 -25.23
C VAL A 1184 -14.06 26.58 -25.21
N ARG A 1185 -14.49 27.31 -26.24
CA ARG A 1185 -15.89 27.76 -26.37
C ARG A 1185 -16.86 26.58 -26.51
N GLY A 1186 -16.48 25.55 -27.25
CA GLY A 1186 -17.23 24.31 -27.41
C GLY A 1186 -17.41 23.56 -26.09
N ALA A 1187 -16.40 23.58 -25.21
CA ALA A 1187 -16.51 23.04 -23.86
C ALA A 1187 -17.57 23.80 -23.03
N LEU A 1188 -17.56 25.14 -23.04
CA LEU A 1188 -18.59 25.94 -22.36
C LEU A 1188 -19.99 25.71 -22.95
N ALA A 1189 -20.10 25.57 -24.27
CA ALA A 1189 -21.36 25.24 -24.95
C ALA A 1189 -21.92 23.87 -24.52
N ALA A 1190 -21.05 22.88 -24.31
CA ALA A 1190 -21.45 21.57 -23.78
C ALA A 1190 -22.05 21.67 -22.37
N VAL A 1191 -21.49 22.51 -21.49
CA VAL A 1191 -22.05 22.78 -20.15
C VAL A 1191 -23.45 23.40 -20.25
N SER A 1192 -23.64 24.38 -21.13
CA SER A 1192 -24.97 24.96 -21.38
C SER A 1192 -25.97 23.91 -21.90
N ALA A 1193 -25.54 23.05 -22.84
CA ALA A 1193 -26.39 21.98 -23.38
C ALA A 1193 -26.75 20.92 -22.31
N TYR A 1194 -25.83 20.64 -21.39
CA TYR A 1194 -26.08 19.77 -20.24
C TYR A 1194 -27.21 20.30 -19.36
N HIS A 1195 -27.17 21.59 -18.96
CA HIS A 1195 -28.24 22.18 -18.15
C HIS A 1195 -29.60 22.17 -18.87
N GLN A 1196 -29.62 22.47 -20.17
CA GLN A 1196 -30.84 22.40 -20.98
C GLN A 1196 -31.46 21.00 -21.00
N ARG A 1197 -30.67 19.99 -21.37
CA ARG A 1197 -31.11 18.60 -21.47
C ARG A 1197 -31.62 18.09 -20.13
N LEU A 1198 -30.86 18.34 -19.06
CA LEU A 1198 -31.23 17.86 -17.74
C LEU A 1198 -32.49 18.56 -17.22
N ALA A 1199 -32.64 19.87 -17.44
CA ALA A 1199 -33.85 20.61 -17.11
C ALA A 1199 -35.07 20.08 -17.89
N GLU A 1200 -34.94 19.79 -19.18
CA GLU A 1200 -36.00 19.21 -20.00
C GLU A 1200 -36.43 17.84 -19.46
N GLN A 1201 -35.49 16.95 -19.20
CA GLN A 1201 -35.77 15.62 -18.64
C GLN A 1201 -36.37 15.70 -17.23
N THR A 1202 -35.91 16.66 -16.41
CA THR A 1202 -36.45 16.92 -15.07
C THR A 1202 -37.92 17.37 -15.13
N ARG A 1203 -38.26 18.30 -16.03
CA ARG A 1203 -39.66 18.70 -16.27
C ARG A 1203 -40.51 17.56 -16.80
N GLY A 1204 -39.95 16.73 -17.68
CA GLY A 1204 -40.61 15.53 -18.21
C GLY A 1204 -41.00 14.52 -17.13
N GLN A 1205 -40.31 14.52 -15.98
CA GLN A 1205 -40.64 13.72 -14.80
C GLN A 1205 -41.56 14.46 -13.80
N GLY A 1206 -42.07 15.64 -14.16
CA GLY A 1206 -43.01 16.41 -13.33
C GLY A 1206 -42.39 17.08 -12.11
N VAL A 1207 -41.07 17.33 -12.11
CA VAL A 1207 -40.39 18.13 -11.08
C VAL A 1207 -40.27 19.57 -11.57
N ALA A 1208 -40.79 20.51 -10.79
CA ALA A 1208 -40.76 21.95 -11.09
C ALA A 1208 -39.74 22.68 -10.19
N ALA A 1209 -39.36 23.89 -10.60
CA ALA A 1209 -38.49 24.76 -9.82
C ALA A 1209 -39.20 25.16 -8.53
N GLY A 1210 -38.62 24.83 -7.37
CA GLY A 1210 -39.16 25.12 -6.05
C GLY A 1210 -38.43 26.26 -5.35
N SER A 1211 -38.87 26.62 -4.14
CA SER A 1211 -38.18 27.59 -3.27
C SER A 1211 -37.05 26.97 -2.43
N ALA A 1212 -36.80 25.66 -2.57
CA ALA A 1212 -35.75 24.96 -1.84
C ALA A 1212 -34.38 25.48 -2.28
N VAL A 1213 -33.60 25.98 -1.31
CA VAL A 1213 -32.27 26.51 -1.54
C VAL A 1213 -31.27 25.35 -1.58
N GLU A 1214 -30.37 25.37 -2.56
CA GLU A 1214 -29.25 24.43 -2.60
C GLU A 1214 -28.32 24.69 -1.40
N GLU A 1215 -28.25 23.73 -0.48
CA GLU A 1215 -27.36 23.84 0.68
C GLU A 1215 -25.89 23.78 0.22
N SER A 1216 -25.11 24.79 0.61
CA SER A 1216 -23.65 24.80 0.43
C SER A 1216 -23.05 23.57 1.11
N ILE A 1217 -22.06 22.93 0.48
CA ILE A 1217 -21.21 21.96 1.16
C ILE A 1217 -20.39 22.74 2.21
N PRO A 1218 -20.50 22.43 3.53
CA PRO A 1218 -19.85 23.22 4.58
C PRO A 1218 -18.32 23.38 4.39
N ALA A 1219 -17.81 24.58 4.63
CA ALA A 1219 -16.40 24.96 4.41
C ALA A 1219 -15.44 24.55 5.55
N ASP A 1220 -15.97 24.25 6.73
CA ASP A 1220 -15.26 24.02 7.99
C ASP A 1220 -14.66 22.61 8.16
N ARG A 1221 -14.72 21.75 7.13
CA ARG A 1221 -14.51 20.30 7.31
C ARG A 1221 -15.44 19.69 8.38
N GLY A 1222 -16.56 20.35 8.71
CA GLY A 1222 -17.65 19.80 9.51
C GLY A 1222 -18.19 18.58 8.78
N LEU A 1223 -17.61 17.42 9.11
CA LEU A 1223 -17.61 16.16 8.37
C LEU A 1223 -18.69 16.04 7.27
N PRO A 1224 -18.37 16.35 6.01
CA PRO A 1224 -19.26 15.98 4.92
C PRO A 1224 -19.08 14.48 4.66
N GLY A 1225 -20.14 13.72 4.92
CA GLY A 1225 -20.17 12.29 4.69
C GLY A 1225 -20.97 11.55 5.75
N HIS A 1226 -20.73 11.78 7.04
CA HIS A 1226 -21.21 10.91 8.13
C HIS A 1226 -21.04 11.55 9.53
N GLY A 1227 -21.88 12.52 9.90
CA GLY A 1227 -22.06 12.99 11.29
C GLY A 1227 -21.46 14.35 11.64
N GLY A 1228 -22.31 15.34 11.96
CA GLY A 1228 -21.92 16.41 12.88
C GLY A 1228 -21.76 15.86 14.31
N PRO A 1229 -21.10 16.57 15.24
CA PRO A 1229 -20.93 16.06 16.60
C PRO A 1229 -22.30 15.91 17.25
N LEU A 1230 -22.75 14.67 17.40
CA LEU A 1230 -23.70 14.34 18.45
C LEU A 1230 -22.96 14.63 19.76
N VAL A 1231 -23.24 15.77 20.39
CA VAL A 1231 -22.71 16.03 21.72
C VAL A 1231 -23.56 15.21 22.68
N LEU A 1232 -22.92 14.40 23.54
CA LEU A 1232 -23.66 13.71 24.59
C LEU A 1232 -24.39 14.77 25.44
N PRO A 1233 -25.73 14.71 25.58
CA PRO A 1233 -26.38 15.54 26.59
C PRO A 1233 -25.79 15.17 27.95
N GLY A 1234 -25.37 16.21 28.68
CA GLY A 1234 -24.56 16.15 29.91
C GLY A 1234 -25.18 15.40 31.08
#